data_AF-A0A225NFM2-F1
#
_entry.id   AF-A0A225NFM2-F1
#
_cell.length_a   1.000
_cell.length_b   1.000
_cell.length_c   1.000
_cell.angle_alpha   90.00
_cell.angle_beta   90.00
_cell.angle_gamma   90.00
#
_symmetry.space_group_name_H-M   'P 1'
#
loop_
_entity.id
_entity.type
_entity.pdbx_description
1 polymer ?
#
loop_
_entity_poly.entity_id
_entity_poly.type
_entity_poly.pdbx_seq_one_letter_code
_entity_poly.pdbx_strand_id
1 'polypeptide(L)'
;MVSTPYTLTPAWTPTNSHPAVDICEMLVSNTASTDIRWARTPAETQPALEPRKAHLLRPGRSQVVRCDVGETLWLAGSPKGRAVIDVFELDLEPGGGTPDPGPMTASRGTLSGMEPGQDGDEIRAGGIGYIWATGATAIPDLPGLLPVAPVMLEHFGAKGDGVSKDTAAWNAAMDYLESQGGGVLLGGLGKTYCLTETTIASGVIFQGQGEGVTTLKVHPDTTLGEVWLGNRDINKTGPDRDARDIAIVNCTLDGTDLPFSRWLAQADGTPVTDPEEDYRPGSGALGAGISGVSLAATVVGNQITDVVINNGGSGWNSHPTHPYQADTVNLYFEGGSGRGAQAVATIENGTLSSVIVQDGGYGYSGTPVVWPMGGYADVSLLATPEVDRRNPDFEAVGSGLSFSKVVSPRVENVVFRNFHCRALADGGCLRGVYRNLRFENCGKSDGAYHCIWVQSYGNPENPLASYAPSDGTLVEDVTVIDAERSAIAFMPAKGGTLRRLYASGCGESTVFINSRVCYNGGQALIEDCVLKDNVLTDIASQLIESDARNVTVRNCLLEGASNKALVATGSHNYIIENCTFRNNNTGLTTTGNYRLPFGPFSERFNYNQGSVPVCGTGINIRTEAVISVGTSSAGGCDNVRFEGNTFIETRPGYPSHIFRQARAGGSNQSGDLTVRGNDLRNIPAGMGLWDMTIGNVFKPTMPLHIAYNLGHASEAPVNIDQVLTGTGPFEIRPGFRPKSVRVFAHTNQVNDLSTALGEFSWRRSGVRNDFTWAFTTDAAGTTKTWFYDSDIVRLVNAAAAQVCRVEFVSWMEDGFRLNTVLLEETCTLRFVCCP
;
A
#
# COMPACT_ATOMS: atom_id res chain seq x y z
N MET A 1 36.42 -24.40 -4.72
CA MET A 1 34.95 -24.41 -4.94
C MET A 1 34.66 -25.18 -6.21
N VAL A 2 33.87 -26.25 -6.12
CA VAL A 2 33.39 -27.03 -7.26
C VAL A 2 31.88 -26.89 -7.32
N SER A 3 31.36 -26.28 -8.38
CA SER A 3 29.92 -26.13 -8.62
C SER A 3 29.40 -27.32 -9.42
N THR A 4 28.49 -28.10 -8.83
CA THR A 4 27.94 -29.31 -9.46
C THR A 4 26.45 -29.14 -9.75
N PRO A 5 26.01 -29.08 -11.03
CA PRO A 5 24.59 -28.96 -11.36
C PRO A 5 23.86 -30.31 -11.31
N TYR A 6 22.62 -30.30 -10.82
CA TYR A 6 21.75 -31.46 -10.70
C TYR A 6 20.45 -31.26 -11.47
N THR A 7 20.00 -32.30 -12.19
CA THR A 7 18.64 -32.41 -12.73
C THR A 7 17.86 -33.41 -11.90
N LEU A 8 16.90 -32.92 -11.12
CA LEU A 8 16.27 -33.68 -10.05
C LEU A 8 15.00 -34.39 -10.50
N THR A 9 14.86 -35.63 -10.07
CA THR A 9 13.63 -36.43 -10.15
C THR A 9 12.82 -36.34 -8.85
N PRO A 10 11.53 -36.73 -8.85
CA PRO A 10 10.72 -36.75 -7.63
C PRO A 10 11.22 -37.73 -6.54
N ALA A 11 12.09 -38.67 -6.89
CA ALA A 11 12.67 -39.67 -6.00
C ALA A 11 14.13 -39.32 -5.61
N TRP A 12 14.58 -39.82 -4.46
CA TRP A 12 16.01 -39.94 -4.17
C TRP A 12 16.61 -40.95 -5.12
N THR A 13 17.63 -40.55 -5.86
CA THR A 13 18.36 -41.43 -6.77
C THR A 13 19.86 -41.18 -6.57
N PRO A 14 20.74 -42.15 -6.84
CA PRO A 14 22.18 -41.94 -6.74
C PRO A 14 22.69 -40.80 -7.65
N THR A 15 21.97 -40.49 -8.74
CA THR A 15 22.28 -39.33 -9.61
C THR A 15 21.86 -37.99 -9.01
N ASN A 16 21.05 -38.00 -7.94
CA ASN A 16 20.62 -36.82 -7.20
C ASN A 16 21.28 -36.76 -5.81
N SER A 17 22.46 -37.36 -5.64
CA SER A 17 23.22 -37.26 -4.39
C SER A 17 24.61 -36.65 -4.60
N HIS A 18 25.15 -36.09 -3.52
CA HIS A 18 26.50 -35.54 -3.47
C HIS A 18 27.20 -36.07 -2.21
N PRO A 19 28.15 -37.00 -2.35
CA PRO A 19 28.94 -37.48 -1.22
C PRO A 19 29.97 -36.42 -0.80
N ALA A 20 30.09 -36.18 0.50
CA ALA A 20 31.12 -35.35 1.08
C ALA A 20 32.40 -36.18 1.21
N VAL A 21 33.39 -35.89 0.36
CA VAL A 21 34.70 -36.56 0.40
C VAL A 21 35.57 -36.04 1.55
N ASP A 22 35.35 -34.79 1.97
CA ASP A 22 36.00 -34.12 3.09
C ASP A 22 34.97 -33.39 3.96
N ILE A 23 35.39 -32.89 5.13
CA ILE A 23 34.54 -31.98 5.93
C ILE A 23 34.35 -30.71 5.11
N CYS A 24 33.10 -30.41 4.78
CA CYS A 24 32.78 -29.29 3.90
C CYS A 24 31.47 -28.61 4.29
N GLU A 25 31.30 -27.39 3.79
CA GLU A 25 29.99 -26.77 3.69
C GLU A 25 29.54 -26.87 2.23
N MET A 26 28.30 -27.29 2.03
CA MET A 26 27.67 -27.37 0.71
C MET A 26 26.58 -26.32 0.62
N LEU A 27 26.71 -25.35 -0.29
CA LEU A 27 25.60 -24.47 -0.61
C LEU A 27 24.71 -25.14 -1.63
N VAL A 28 23.51 -25.52 -1.21
CA VAL A 28 22.47 -26.07 -2.08
C VAL A 28 21.62 -24.93 -2.59
N SER A 29 21.67 -24.63 -3.87
CA SER A 29 20.85 -23.60 -4.50
C SER A 29 19.75 -24.21 -5.36
N ASN A 30 18.49 -23.90 -5.06
CA ASN A 30 17.37 -24.29 -5.92
C ASN A 30 17.27 -23.35 -7.13
N THR A 31 17.68 -23.85 -8.29
CA THR A 31 17.66 -23.12 -9.56
C THR A 31 16.44 -23.46 -10.43
N ALA A 32 15.50 -24.25 -9.92
CA ALA A 32 14.23 -24.52 -10.59
C ALA A 32 13.11 -23.56 -10.18
N SER A 33 12.05 -23.53 -11.00
CA SER A 33 10.77 -22.88 -10.69
C SER A 33 9.87 -23.71 -9.78
N THR A 34 10.36 -24.81 -9.23
CA THR A 34 9.62 -25.75 -8.37
C THR A 34 10.38 -26.01 -7.08
N ASP A 35 9.65 -26.32 -6.02
CA ASP A 35 10.23 -26.78 -4.76
C ASP A 35 11.17 -27.98 -4.98
N ILE A 36 12.32 -27.95 -4.32
CA ILE A 36 13.20 -29.11 -4.18
C ILE A 36 13.25 -29.54 -2.72
N ARG A 37 13.60 -30.81 -2.53
CA ARG A 37 13.66 -31.48 -1.24
C ARG A 37 15.08 -31.95 -1.02
N TRP A 38 15.56 -31.87 0.20
CA TRP A 38 16.89 -32.35 0.54
C TRP A 38 16.93 -33.09 1.88
N ALA A 39 17.89 -34.00 2.02
CA ALA A 39 18.18 -34.72 3.25
C ALA A 39 19.66 -35.09 3.29
N ARG A 40 20.21 -35.26 4.49
CA ARG A 40 21.59 -35.66 4.72
C ARG A 40 21.63 -37.03 5.39
N THR A 41 22.55 -37.90 5.00
CA THR A 41 22.73 -39.23 5.58
C THR A 41 24.20 -39.48 5.94
N PRO A 42 24.52 -40.31 6.95
CA PRO A 42 25.90 -40.60 7.37
C PRO A 42 26.75 -41.42 6.37
N ALA A 43 26.15 -41.87 5.28
CA ALA A 43 26.77 -42.70 4.24
C ALA A 43 25.99 -42.51 2.92
N GLU A 44 26.43 -43.18 1.85
CA GLU A 44 25.72 -43.28 0.57
C GLU A 44 24.38 -44.05 0.64
N THR A 45 23.83 -44.27 1.84
CA THR A 45 22.51 -44.85 2.01
C THR A 45 21.44 -43.81 1.71
N GLN A 46 20.46 -44.20 0.89
CA GLN A 46 19.31 -43.36 0.58
C GLN A 46 18.54 -42.97 1.85
N PRO A 47 18.01 -41.73 1.96
CA PRO A 47 17.22 -41.33 3.12
C PRO A 47 16.00 -42.26 3.29
N ALA A 48 15.80 -42.75 4.52
CA ALA A 48 14.65 -43.59 4.85
C ALA A 48 13.31 -42.83 4.78
N LEU A 49 13.35 -41.50 4.81
CA LEU A 49 12.18 -40.64 4.69
C LEU A 49 11.82 -40.39 3.22
N GLU A 50 10.53 -40.38 2.90
CA GLU A 50 10.06 -40.02 1.56
C GLU A 50 10.37 -38.55 1.23
N PRO A 51 10.76 -38.20 -0.02
CA PRO A 51 11.13 -36.84 -0.40
C PRO A 51 10.14 -35.74 0.03
N ARG A 52 8.83 -36.00 -0.05
CA ARG A 52 7.79 -35.05 0.35
C ARG A 52 7.80 -34.68 1.84
N LYS A 53 8.46 -35.48 2.69
CA LYS A 53 8.62 -35.26 4.13
C LYS A 53 9.98 -34.66 4.50
N ALA A 54 10.85 -34.44 3.50
CA ALA A 54 12.20 -33.90 3.71
C ALA A 54 12.21 -32.38 3.85
N HIS A 55 13.39 -31.85 4.15
CA HIS A 55 13.62 -30.41 4.20
C HIS A 55 13.28 -29.78 2.84
N LEU A 56 12.56 -28.67 2.89
CA LEU A 56 12.09 -27.95 1.72
C LEU A 56 13.07 -26.83 1.38
N LEU A 57 13.46 -26.74 0.11
CA LEU A 57 14.12 -25.56 -0.44
C LEU A 57 13.29 -25.00 -1.59
N ARG A 58 12.71 -23.82 -1.37
CA ARG A 58 11.82 -23.15 -2.33
C ARG A 58 12.60 -22.61 -3.54
N PRO A 59 11.95 -22.36 -4.69
CA PRO A 59 12.56 -21.72 -5.85
C PRO A 59 13.38 -20.48 -5.48
N GLY A 60 14.60 -20.37 -6.02
CA GLY A 60 15.50 -19.24 -5.80
C GLY A 60 16.11 -19.16 -4.39
N ARG A 61 15.87 -20.13 -3.51
CA ARG A 61 16.51 -20.20 -2.19
C ARG A 61 17.78 -21.02 -2.23
N SER A 62 18.74 -20.64 -1.39
CA SER A 62 19.94 -21.42 -1.12
C SER A 62 19.99 -21.82 0.35
N GLN A 63 20.59 -22.96 0.65
CA GLN A 63 20.79 -23.45 2.01
C GLN A 63 22.21 -23.98 2.15
N VAL A 64 22.95 -23.46 3.13
CA VAL A 64 24.23 -24.05 3.52
C VAL A 64 23.95 -25.31 4.34
N VAL A 65 24.53 -26.43 3.92
CA VAL A 65 24.48 -27.72 4.58
C VAL A 65 25.91 -28.14 4.89
N ARG A 66 26.27 -28.14 6.16
CA ARG A 66 27.54 -28.73 6.59
C ARG A 66 27.46 -30.25 6.44
N CYS A 67 28.51 -30.85 5.91
CA CYS A 67 28.66 -32.29 5.77
C CYS A 67 30.02 -32.74 6.34
N ASP A 68 29.99 -33.76 7.19
CA ASP A 68 31.20 -34.44 7.63
C ASP A 68 31.67 -35.45 6.57
N VAL A 69 32.93 -35.89 6.67
CA VAL A 69 33.51 -36.92 5.78
C VAL A 69 32.61 -38.15 5.76
N GLY A 70 32.23 -38.59 4.56
CA GLY A 70 31.39 -39.76 4.34
C GLY A 70 29.88 -39.49 4.43
N GLU A 71 29.44 -38.31 4.86
CA GLU A 71 28.04 -37.93 4.74
C GLU A 71 27.65 -37.75 3.27
N THR A 72 26.37 -37.94 2.95
CA THR A 72 25.84 -37.72 1.60
C THR A 72 24.63 -36.80 1.67
N LEU A 73 24.65 -35.77 0.82
CA LEU A 73 23.51 -34.88 0.60
C LEU A 73 22.66 -35.43 -0.54
N TRP A 74 21.37 -35.63 -0.29
CA TRP A 74 20.39 -36.13 -1.26
C TRP A 74 19.43 -35.04 -1.66
N LEU A 75 19.07 -35.01 -2.94
CA LEU A 75 18.17 -34.03 -3.55
C LEU A 75 17.02 -34.71 -4.30
N ALA A 76 15.85 -34.07 -4.33
CA ALA A 76 14.70 -34.49 -5.12
C ALA A 76 13.86 -33.28 -5.55
N GLY A 77 13.17 -33.35 -6.68
CA GLY A 77 12.32 -32.26 -7.20
C GLY A 77 11.13 -32.80 -7.99
N SER A 78 9.93 -32.29 -7.72
CA SER A 78 8.68 -32.73 -8.37
C SER A 78 7.93 -31.54 -8.98
N PRO A 79 7.47 -31.60 -10.26
CA PRO A 79 7.58 -32.72 -11.21
C PRO A 79 9.00 -32.99 -11.74
N LYS A 80 9.85 -31.95 -11.87
CA LYS A 80 11.31 -32.04 -12.08
C LYS A 80 11.96 -30.79 -11.49
N GLY A 81 13.05 -30.95 -10.75
CA GLY A 81 13.79 -29.83 -10.15
C GLY A 81 15.16 -29.62 -10.80
N ARG A 82 15.81 -28.51 -10.45
CA ARG A 82 17.20 -28.21 -10.80
C ARG A 82 17.85 -27.60 -9.57
N ALA A 83 19.07 -28.03 -9.28
CA ALA A 83 19.85 -27.48 -8.19
C ALA A 83 21.31 -27.32 -8.61
N VAL A 84 22.03 -26.47 -7.90
CA VAL A 84 23.50 -26.42 -7.94
C VAL A 84 23.98 -26.66 -6.51
N ILE A 85 25.01 -27.49 -6.37
CA ILE A 85 25.75 -27.64 -5.12
C ILE A 85 27.11 -27.01 -5.31
N ASP A 86 27.43 -26.01 -4.49
CA ASP A 86 28.77 -25.45 -4.38
C ASP A 86 29.44 -26.01 -3.13
N VAL A 87 30.58 -26.69 -3.30
CA VAL A 87 31.34 -27.28 -2.19
C VAL A 87 32.44 -26.32 -1.74
N PHE A 88 32.44 -26.03 -0.44
CA PHE A 88 33.44 -25.23 0.26
C PHE A 88 34.21 -26.16 1.21
N GLU A 89 35.47 -26.41 0.90
CA GLU A 89 36.37 -27.14 1.79
C GLU A 89 36.56 -26.33 3.08
N LEU A 90 36.32 -26.97 4.23
CA LEU A 90 36.66 -26.39 5.51
C LEU A 90 38.07 -26.85 5.87
N ASP A 91 39.04 -25.94 5.80
CA ASP A 91 40.40 -26.18 6.30
C ASP A 91 40.36 -26.29 7.83
N LEU A 92 40.00 -27.48 8.31
CA LEU A 92 40.21 -27.87 9.70
C LEU A 92 41.59 -28.53 9.76
N GLU A 93 42.61 -27.74 10.08
CA GLU A 93 43.89 -28.28 10.55
C GLU A 93 43.61 -29.37 11.60
N PRO A 94 44.16 -30.60 11.44
CA PRO A 94 43.87 -31.72 12.32
C PRO A 94 44.52 -31.49 13.70
N GLY A 95 43.86 -30.69 14.54
CA GLY A 95 44.45 -30.19 15.77
C GLY A 95 43.55 -29.32 16.64
N GLY A 96 42.25 -29.61 16.77
CA GLY A 96 41.42 -29.31 17.97
C GLY A 96 41.29 -27.87 18.50
N GLY A 97 41.91 -26.87 17.89
CA GLY A 97 41.64 -25.46 18.12
C GLY A 97 40.74 -24.98 17.01
N THR A 98 39.61 -24.35 17.35
CA THR A 98 38.88 -23.49 16.41
C THR A 98 39.89 -22.53 15.78
N PRO A 99 40.19 -22.62 14.47
CA PRO A 99 41.01 -21.63 13.83
C PRO A 99 40.22 -20.33 13.93
N ASP A 100 40.75 -19.37 14.70
CA ASP A 100 40.40 -17.98 14.48
C ASP A 100 40.79 -17.71 13.01
N PRO A 101 39.85 -17.35 12.11
CA PRO A 101 40.18 -17.04 10.73
C PRO A 101 41.06 -15.78 10.77
N GLY A 102 42.37 -15.99 10.90
CA GLY A 102 43.35 -14.93 10.82
C GLY A 102 43.08 -14.13 9.55
N PRO A 103 43.18 -12.79 9.61
CA PRO A 103 42.71 -11.95 8.52
C PRO A 103 43.46 -12.30 7.22
N MET A 104 42.71 -12.47 6.11
CA MET A 104 43.24 -12.75 4.77
C MET A 104 44.38 -11.82 4.34
N THR A 105 44.54 -10.66 5.00
CA THR A 105 45.67 -9.73 4.84
C THR A 105 47.04 -10.41 4.96
N ALA A 106 47.19 -11.47 5.79
CA ALA A 106 48.47 -12.19 5.90
C ALA A 106 48.86 -12.91 4.60
N SER A 107 47.89 -13.41 3.82
CA SER A 107 48.12 -14.13 2.56
C SER A 107 48.34 -13.22 1.35
N ARG A 108 47.81 -11.99 1.37
CA ARG A 108 48.08 -10.98 0.31
C ARG A 108 49.45 -10.33 0.49
N GLY A 109 49.91 -10.16 1.74
CA GLY A 109 51.28 -9.73 2.03
C GLY A 109 52.36 -10.68 1.53
N THR A 110 52.04 -11.98 1.38
CA THR A 110 52.95 -12.95 0.75
C THR A 110 52.96 -12.88 -0.77
N LEU A 111 51.87 -12.44 -1.42
CA LEU A 111 51.81 -12.29 -2.88
C LEU A 111 52.55 -11.05 -3.39
N SER A 112 52.50 -9.93 -2.65
CA SER A 112 53.17 -8.69 -3.06
C SER A 112 54.70 -8.78 -3.07
N GLY A 113 55.27 -9.82 -2.44
CA GLY A 113 56.69 -10.14 -2.44
C GLY A 113 57.09 -11.34 -3.32
N MET A 114 56.15 -11.94 -4.05
CA MET A 114 56.47 -13.05 -4.96
C MET A 114 57.09 -12.52 -6.26
N GLU A 115 58.06 -13.28 -6.80
CA GLU A 115 58.58 -13.04 -8.14
C GLU A 115 57.46 -13.20 -9.18
N PRO A 116 57.39 -12.35 -10.21
CA PRO A 116 56.37 -12.45 -11.25
C PRO A 116 56.37 -13.83 -11.94
N GLY A 117 55.19 -14.44 -12.05
CA GLY A 117 54.96 -15.65 -12.85
C GLY A 117 54.92 -15.35 -14.35
N GLN A 118 54.77 -16.40 -15.17
CA GLN A 118 54.53 -16.24 -16.61
C GLN A 118 53.08 -15.84 -16.86
N ASP A 119 52.83 -15.10 -17.95
CA ASP A 119 51.47 -14.76 -18.36
C ASP A 119 50.60 -16.02 -18.52
N GLY A 120 49.48 -16.05 -17.81
CA GLY A 120 48.57 -17.19 -17.77
C GLY A 120 48.74 -18.11 -16.56
N ASP A 121 49.81 -17.97 -15.77
CA ASP A 121 50.02 -18.78 -14.57
C ASP A 121 48.95 -18.46 -13.51
N GLU A 122 48.22 -19.48 -13.06
CA GLU A 122 47.27 -19.35 -11.94
C GLU A 122 48.01 -19.44 -10.61
N ILE A 123 47.72 -18.50 -9.72
CA ILE A 123 48.16 -18.52 -8.32
C ILE A 123 46.97 -18.38 -7.39
N ARG A 124 47.04 -19.02 -6.22
CA ARG A 124 46.00 -18.96 -5.20
C ARG A 124 46.54 -18.37 -3.90
N ALA A 125 45.77 -17.48 -3.29
CA ALA A 125 46.02 -17.01 -1.93
C ALA A 125 44.68 -16.89 -1.19
N GLY A 126 44.61 -17.37 0.05
CA GLY A 126 43.36 -17.31 0.83
C GLY A 126 42.17 -18.03 0.16
N GLY A 127 42.42 -19.06 -0.65
CA GLY A 127 41.39 -19.81 -1.37
C GLY A 127 40.84 -19.13 -2.64
N ILE A 128 41.30 -17.92 -2.97
CA ILE A 128 40.92 -17.17 -4.18
C ILE A 128 42.02 -17.21 -5.23
N GLY A 129 41.63 -17.29 -6.51
CA GLY A 129 42.53 -17.50 -7.64
C GLY A 129 42.85 -16.20 -8.38
N TYR A 130 44.09 -16.08 -8.84
CA TYR A 130 44.60 -14.98 -9.64
C TYR A 130 45.35 -15.52 -10.86
N ILE A 131 45.39 -14.79 -11.97
CA ILE A 131 46.20 -15.11 -13.15
C ILE A 131 47.27 -14.03 -13.30
N TRP A 132 48.52 -14.45 -13.50
CA TRP A 132 49.60 -13.55 -13.91
C TRP A 132 49.33 -13.01 -15.31
N ALA A 133 49.38 -11.69 -15.43
CA ALA A 133 49.25 -10.99 -16.70
C ALA A 133 50.14 -9.74 -16.65
N THR A 134 51.21 -9.77 -17.43
CA THR A 134 52.20 -8.71 -17.52
C THR A 134 51.52 -7.38 -17.82
N GLY A 135 51.75 -6.39 -16.96
CA GLY A 135 51.17 -5.05 -17.09
C GLY A 135 49.73 -4.92 -16.57
N ALA A 136 49.13 -5.95 -15.97
CA ALA A 136 47.83 -5.83 -15.34
C ALA A 136 47.86 -4.85 -14.15
N THR A 137 46.88 -3.94 -14.11
CA THR A 137 46.71 -2.95 -13.02
C THR A 137 45.32 -3.00 -12.39
N ALA A 138 44.54 -4.06 -12.69
CA ALA A 138 43.15 -4.18 -12.25
C ALA A 138 43.00 -4.33 -10.73
N ILE A 139 44.02 -4.89 -10.07
CA ILE A 139 44.08 -5.02 -8.61
C ILE A 139 45.18 -4.06 -8.12
N PRO A 140 44.82 -2.88 -7.56
CA PRO A 140 45.79 -1.82 -7.29
C PRO A 140 46.96 -2.22 -6.38
N ASP A 141 46.71 -3.15 -5.46
CA ASP A 141 47.69 -3.63 -4.49
C ASP A 141 48.44 -4.90 -4.93
N LEU A 142 48.07 -5.48 -6.08
CA LEU A 142 48.69 -6.66 -6.68
C LEU A 142 48.92 -6.46 -8.19
N PRO A 143 49.83 -5.54 -8.59
CA PRO A 143 50.13 -5.31 -10.00
C PRO A 143 50.66 -6.58 -10.66
N GLY A 144 50.26 -6.82 -11.91
CA GLY A 144 50.59 -8.03 -12.66
C GLY A 144 49.63 -9.19 -12.44
N LEU A 145 48.61 -9.06 -11.57
CA LEU A 145 47.59 -10.08 -11.33
C LEU A 145 46.20 -9.63 -11.80
N LEU A 146 45.45 -10.59 -12.35
CA LEU A 146 44.02 -10.47 -12.67
C LEU A 146 43.20 -11.46 -11.85
N PRO A 147 41.95 -11.13 -11.47
CA PRO A 147 41.03 -12.07 -10.84
C PRO A 147 40.74 -13.29 -11.72
N VAL A 148 40.82 -14.51 -11.16
CA VAL A 148 40.23 -15.71 -11.78
C VAL A 148 38.73 -15.73 -11.50
N ALA A 149 37.93 -16.24 -12.44
CA ALA A 149 36.51 -16.43 -12.22
C ALA A 149 36.23 -17.53 -11.15
N PRO A 150 35.26 -17.34 -10.25
CA PRO A 150 34.38 -16.17 -10.13
C PRO A 150 35.09 -14.97 -9.48
N VAL A 151 34.80 -13.76 -9.98
CA VAL A 151 35.35 -12.52 -9.40
C VAL A 151 34.68 -12.26 -8.05
N MET A 152 35.46 -12.12 -6.99
CA MET A 152 35.00 -11.79 -5.63
C MET A 152 35.53 -10.44 -5.16
N LEU A 153 34.91 -9.85 -4.14
CA LEU A 153 35.34 -8.57 -3.55
C LEU A 153 36.72 -8.67 -2.86
N GLU A 154 37.05 -9.84 -2.35
CA GLU A 154 38.33 -10.16 -1.70
C GLU A 154 39.50 -10.06 -2.67
N HIS A 155 39.28 -10.25 -3.99
CA HIS A 155 40.31 -10.02 -4.99
C HIS A 155 40.81 -8.57 -4.98
N PHE A 156 39.97 -7.63 -4.52
CA PHE A 156 40.24 -6.20 -4.45
C PHE A 156 40.43 -5.70 -3.01
N GLY A 157 40.58 -6.63 -2.05
CA GLY A 157 40.95 -6.31 -0.67
C GLY A 157 39.79 -6.05 0.28
N ALA A 158 38.56 -6.40 -0.09
CA ALA A 158 37.47 -6.41 0.86
C ALA A 158 37.74 -7.45 1.96
N LYS A 159 37.34 -7.13 3.20
CA LYS A 159 37.45 -8.04 4.33
C LYS A 159 36.15 -8.79 4.57
N GLY A 160 35.01 -8.11 4.39
CA GLY A 160 33.68 -8.68 4.62
C GLY A 160 33.44 -9.10 6.07
N ASP A 161 34.00 -8.35 7.03
CA ASP A 161 33.96 -8.62 8.47
C ASP A 161 32.82 -7.89 9.21
N GLY A 162 31.98 -7.14 8.50
CA GLY A 162 30.87 -6.37 9.06
C GLY A 162 31.28 -5.08 9.78
N VAL A 163 32.56 -4.70 9.73
CA VAL A 163 33.09 -3.51 10.42
C VAL A 163 33.94 -2.66 9.48
N SER A 164 34.85 -3.29 8.74
CA SER A 164 35.79 -2.61 7.85
C SER A 164 35.07 -2.00 6.65
N LYS A 165 35.52 -0.80 6.27
CA LYS A 165 35.03 -0.09 5.09
C LYS A 165 35.52 -0.75 3.80
N ASP A 166 34.65 -1.51 3.14
CA ASP A 166 34.93 -2.29 1.94
C ASP A 166 34.66 -1.51 0.63
N THR A 167 34.25 -0.24 0.70
CA THR A 167 33.86 0.57 -0.46
C THR A 167 34.94 0.70 -1.53
N ALA A 168 36.22 0.81 -1.15
CA ALA A 168 37.30 0.90 -2.13
C ALA A 168 37.44 -0.38 -2.96
N ALA A 169 37.32 -1.54 -2.31
CA ALA A 169 37.34 -2.84 -2.97
C ALA A 169 36.11 -3.03 -3.87
N TRP A 170 34.94 -2.57 -3.43
CA TRP A 170 33.73 -2.55 -4.25
C TRP A 170 33.93 -1.72 -5.53
N ASN A 171 34.41 -0.49 -5.41
CA ASN A 171 34.63 0.38 -6.57
C ASN A 171 35.63 -0.21 -7.56
N ALA A 172 36.75 -0.78 -7.07
CA ALA A 172 37.73 -1.45 -7.91
C ALA A 172 37.15 -2.67 -8.64
N ALA A 173 36.29 -3.45 -7.97
CA ALA A 173 35.58 -4.57 -8.60
C ALA A 173 34.62 -4.11 -9.70
N MET A 174 33.90 -3.00 -9.49
CA MET A 174 33.03 -2.41 -10.49
C MET A 174 33.82 -1.93 -11.70
N ASP A 175 34.93 -1.21 -11.51
CA ASP A 175 35.79 -0.71 -12.59
C ASP A 175 36.36 -1.87 -13.42
N TYR A 176 36.81 -2.93 -12.74
CA TYR A 176 37.29 -4.13 -13.40
C TYR A 176 36.20 -4.78 -14.24
N LEU A 177 35.05 -5.11 -13.66
CA LEU A 177 33.97 -5.80 -14.40
C LEU A 177 33.41 -4.93 -15.53
N GLU A 178 33.29 -3.63 -15.34
CA GLU A 178 32.90 -2.70 -16.39
C GLU A 178 33.89 -2.71 -17.56
N SER A 179 35.20 -2.75 -17.28
CA SER A 179 36.23 -2.89 -18.32
C SER A 179 36.14 -4.20 -19.10
N GLN A 180 35.55 -5.25 -18.50
CA GLN A 180 35.27 -6.53 -19.14
C GLN A 180 33.90 -6.56 -19.87
N GLY A 181 33.15 -5.45 -19.86
CA GLY A 181 31.82 -5.37 -20.46
C GLY A 181 30.69 -5.90 -19.56
N GLY A 182 30.94 -6.07 -18.27
CA GLY A 182 30.03 -6.62 -17.27
C GLY A 182 30.53 -7.94 -16.68
N GLY A 183 29.68 -8.60 -15.89
CA GLY A 183 30.01 -9.90 -15.30
C GLY A 183 29.37 -10.12 -13.93
N VAL A 184 29.74 -11.23 -13.29
CA VAL A 184 29.25 -11.59 -11.95
C VAL A 184 30.31 -11.25 -10.91
N LEU A 185 29.92 -10.43 -9.94
CA LEU A 185 30.64 -10.25 -8.68
C LEU A 185 30.03 -11.17 -7.63
N LEU A 186 30.75 -12.23 -7.27
CA LEU A 186 30.32 -13.21 -6.28
C LEU A 186 30.67 -12.72 -4.87
N GLY A 187 29.68 -12.60 -4.00
CA GLY A 187 29.89 -12.37 -2.58
C GLY A 187 30.45 -13.62 -1.89
N GLY A 188 31.39 -13.41 -0.97
CA GLY A 188 31.97 -14.46 -0.16
C GLY A 188 30.95 -15.09 0.80
N LEU A 189 31.22 -16.35 1.14
CA LEU A 189 30.41 -17.13 2.08
C LEU A 189 30.57 -16.57 3.51
N GLY A 190 29.45 -16.29 4.18
CA GLY A 190 29.45 -15.78 5.55
C GLY A 190 29.97 -14.34 5.68
N LYS A 191 30.08 -13.60 4.57
CA LYS A 191 30.67 -12.26 4.54
C LYS A 191 29.64 -11.14 4.69
N THR A 192 30.01 -10.12 5.45
CA THR A 192 29.26 -8.86 5.56
C THR A 192 30.15 -7.71 5.11
N TYR A 193 29.87 -7.14 3.94
CA TYR A 193 30.64 -6.05 3.38
C TYR A 193 30.03 -4.71 3.79
N CYS A 194 30.80 -3.88 4.51
CA CYS A 194 30.32 -2.56 4.92
C CYS A 194 30.70 -1.50 3.89
N LEU A 195 29.70 -0.89 3.26
CA LEU A 195 29.85 0.07 2.17
C LEU A 195 29.29 1.44 2.58
N THR A 196 30.05 2.50 2.35
CA THR A 196 29.49 3.85 2.16
C THR A 196 28.83 3.98 0.78
N GLU A 197 28.30 5.15 0.46
CA GLU A 197 27.64 5.46 -0.81
C GLU A 197 28.50 5.05 -2.01
N THR A 198 27.90 4.30 -2.93
CA THR A 198 28.59 3.72 -4.08
C THR A 198 27.61 3.42 -5.23
N THR A 199 28.15 2.88 -6.32
CA THR A 199 27.40 2.54 -7.53
C THR A 199 27.70 1.14 -8.02
N ILE A 200 26.78 0.57 -8.79
CA ILE A 200 26.97 -0.66 -9.57
C ILE A 200 27.00 -0.31 -11.06
N ALA A 201 27.97 -0.89 -11.78
CA ALA A 201 28.20 -0.62 -13.19
C ALA A 201 27.26 -1.41 -14.12
N SER A 202 27.12 -0.95 -15.35
CA SER A 202 26.31 -1.61 -16.38
C SER A 202 26.77 -3.04 -16.66
N GLY A 203 25.83 -3.97 -16.82
CA GLY A 203 26.10 -5.38 -17.09
C GLY A 203 26.66 -6.16 -15.89
N VAL A 204 26.75 -5.54 -14.71
CA VAL A 204 27.25 -6.20 -13.50
C VAL A 204 26.11 -6.80 -12.67
N ILE A 205 26.32 -8.04 -12.24
CA ILE A 205 25.45 -8.77 -11.32
C ILE A 205 26.21 -8.98 -10.02
N PHE A 206 25.74 -8.39 -8.92
CA PHE A 206 26.18 -8.83 -7.60
C PHE A 206 25.36 -10.03 -7.17
N GLN A 207 26.03 -11.16 -6.92
CA GLN A 207 25.42 -12.41 -6.50
C GLN A 207 25.95 -12.81 -5.12
N GLY A 208 25.10 -12.70 -4.09
CA GLY A 208 25.40 -13.28 -2.78
C GLY A 208 25.16 -14.79 -2.72
N GLN A 209 25.45 -15.37 -1.56
CA GLN A 209 25.30 -16.80 -1.27
C GLN A 209 23.96 -17.15 -0.61
N GLY A 210 23.06 -16.17 -0.45
CA GLY A 210 21.76 -16.33 0.18
C GLY A 210 21.49 -15.29 1.27
N GLU A 211 20.23 -15.26 1.70
CA GLU A 211 19.75 -14.44 2.81
C GLU A 211 20.55 -14.74 4.10
N GLY A 212 21.09 -13.70 4.75
CA GLY A 212 21.88 -13.83 5.97
C GLY A 212 23.25 -14.48 5.82
N VAL A 213 23.61 -14.95 4.61
CA VAL A 213 24.91 -15.56 4.31
C VAL A 213 25.88 -14.53 3.73
N THR A 214 25.40 -13.76 2.74
CA THR A 214 26.14 -12.60 2.22
C THR A 214 25.32 -11.35 2.48
N THR A 215 25.92 -10.37 3.14
CA THR A 215 25.27 -9.10 3.47
C THR A 215 26.06 -7.93 2.87
N LEU A 216 25.36 -7.02 2.19
CA LEU A 216 25.86 -5.67 1.96
C LEU A 216 25.25 -4.77 3.03
N LYS A 217 26.09 -4.25 3.91
CA LYS A 217 25.70 -3.44 5.04
C LYS A 217 26.13 -1.99 4.79
N VAL A 218 25.30 -1.05 5.20
CA VAL A 218 25.68 0.37 5.23
C VAL A 218 26.80 0.57 6.25
N HIS A 219 27.86 1.27 5.86
CA HIS A 219 28.94 1.63 6.77
C HIS A 219 28.57 2.91 7.56
N PRO A 220 28.93 3.05 8.85
CA PRO A 220 28.61 4.23 9.67
C PRO A 220 29.09 5.59 9.11
N ASP A 221 30.14 5.60 8.28
CA ASP A 221 30.62 6.81 7.59
C ASP A 221 29.66 7.32 6.47
N THR A 222 28.56 6.63 6.22
CA THR A 222 27.57 7.03 5.21
C THR A 222 26.91 8.34 5.64
N THR A 223 26.78 9.27 4.69
CA THR A 223 26.12 10.58 4.85
C THR A 223 24.72 10.62 4.19
N LEU A 224 24.39 9.57 3.43
CA LEU A 224 23.20 9.26 2.64
C LEU A 224 22.95 10.14 1.41
N GLY A 225 23.13 11.46 1.45
CA GLY A 225 22.91 12.32 0.28
C GLY A 225 21.60 12.00 -0.46
N GLU A 226 21.67 11.37 -1.64
CA GLU A 226 20.50 10.96 -2.45
C GLU A 226 20.30 9.43 -2.55
N VAL A 227 21.38 8.63 -2.58
CA VAL A 227 21.31 7.18 -2.82
C VAL A 227 22.52 6.50 -2.16
N TRP A 228 22.29 5.40 -1.42
CA TRP A 228 23.39 4.57 -0.90
C TRP A 228 23.99 3.67 -1.98
N LEU A 229 23.18 2.87 -2.68
CA LEU A 229 23.62 2.05 -3.81
C LEU A 229 22.82 2.39 -5.06
N GLY A 230 23.46 3.08 -6.01
CA GLY A 230 22.87 3.51 -7.28
C GLY A 230 23.45 2.80 -8.51
N ASN A 231 22.88 2.99 -9.69
CA ASN A 231 23.61 2.70 -10.94
C ASN A 231 24.61 3.81 -11.27
N ARG A 232 25.78 3.44 -11.81
CA ARG A 232 26.86 4.37 -12.14
C ARG A 232 26.48 5.30 -13.30
N ASP A 233 26.00 4.72 -14.40
CA ASP A 233 25.65 5.47 -15.61
C ASP A 233 24.24 6.02 -15.52
N ILE A 234 24.12 7.32 -15.22
CA ILE A 234 22.84 8.03 -15.26
C ILE A 234 22.97 9.19 -16.23
N ASN A 235 22.32 9.08 -17.38
CA ASN A 235 22.11 10.23 -18.27
C ASN A 235 21.13 11.20 -17.61
N LYS A 236 21.64 12.15 -16.81
CA LYS A 236 20.80 13.11 -16.07
C LYS A 236 20.19 14.20 -16.96
N THR A 237 20.67 14.36 -18.20
CA THR A 237 20.34 15.52 -19.06
C THR A 237 19.49 15.16 -20.28
N GLY A 238 19.67 13.99 -20.88
CA GLY A 238 18.88 13.48 -21.99
C GLY A 238 17.89 12.38 -21.57
N PRO A 239 17.04 11.88 -22.46
CA PRO A 239 16.05 10.84 -22.15
C PRO A 239 16.62 9.41 -22.20
N ASP A 240 17.85 9.25 -22.70
CA ASP A 240 18.45 7.95 -22.99
C ASP A 240 18.76 7.14 -21.73
N ARG A 241 18.74 5.81 -21.88
CA ARG A 241 19.04 4.85 -20.81
C ARG A 241 20.40 4.24 -21.08
N ASP A 242 21.42 4.77 -20.42
CA ASP A 242 22.81 4.34 -20.64
C ASP A 242 23.12 3.07 -19.83
N ALA A 243 22.55 2.95 -18.62
CA ALA A 243 22.69 1.78 -17.78
C ALA A 243 21.80 0.61 -18.24
N ARG A 244 22.35 -0.60 -18.22
CA ARG A 244 21.65 -1.83 -18.61
C ARG A 244 22.06 -3.04 -17.79
N ASP A 245 21.15 -4.00 -17.67
CA ASP A 245 21.37 -5.38 -17.21
C ASP A 245 22.08 -5.48 -15.84
N ILE A 246 21.78 -4.54 -14.94
CA ILE A 246 22.27 -4.50 -13.56
C ILE A 246 21.43 -5.45 -12.70
N ALA A 247 22.06 -6.25 -11.82
CA ALA A 247 21.31 -7.06 -10.87
C ALA A 247 21.94 -7.19 -9.48
N ILE A 248 21.09 -7.26 -8.45
CA ILE A 248 21.44 -7.64 -7.09
C ILE A 248 20.64 -8.90 -6.73
N VAL A 249 21.31 -10.01 -6.44
CA VAL A 249 20.64 -11.30 -6.21
C VAL A 249 21.19 -12.07 -5.01
N ASN A 250 20.32 -12.82 -4.34
CA ASN A 250 20.66 -13.80 -3.29
C ASN A 250 21.46 -13.21 -2.11
N CYS A 251 21.04 -12.09 -1.55
CA CYS A 251 21.77 -11.47 -0.43
C CYS A 251 20.84 -10.77 0.57
N THR A 252 21.42 -10.29 1.66
CA THR A 252 20.79 -9.30 2.53
C THR A 252 21.37 -7.92 2.25
N LEU A 253 20.51 -6.91 2.15
CA LEU A 253 20.88 -5.51 2.24
C LEU A 253 20.49 -5.01 3.62
N ASP A 254 21.42 -4.39 4.33
CA ASP A 254 21.24 -3.96 5.72
C ASP A 254 21.54 -2.46 5.87
N GLY A 255 20.48 -1.69 6.14
CA GLY A 255 20.49 -0.25 6.32
C GLY A 255 20.66 0.21 7.77
N THR A 256 20.99 -0.68 8.71
CA THR A 256 21.03 -0.38 10.17
C THR A 256 21.83 0.89 10.50
N ASP A 257 22.96 1.10 9.83
CA ASP A 257 23.85 2.25 10.08
C ASP A 257 23.58 3.44 9.14
N LEU A 258 22.43 3.46 8.45
CA LEU A 258 22.02 4.65 7.70
C LEU A 258 21.77 5.81 8.66
N PRO A 259 22.30 7.01 8.37
CA PRO A 259 21.90 8.19 9.10
C PRO A 259 20.43 8.48 8.75
N PHE A 260 19.55 8.44 9.74
CA PHE A 260 18.20 8.97 9.60
C PHE A 260 17.87 9.83 10.82
N SER A 261 17.40 11.04 10.56
CA SER A 261 16.86 11.93 11.58
C SER A 261 15.40 11.56 11.78
N ARG A 262 15.03 11.17 13.01
CA ARG A 262 13.62 10.99 13.36
C ARG A 262 12.95 12.36 13.46
N TRP A 263 11.72 12.46 12.97
CA TRP A 263 10.88 13.66 13.09
C TRP A 263 10.74 14.22 14.50
N LEU A 264 10.82 13.35 15.51
CA LEU A 264 10.72 13.71 16.91
C LEU A 264 11.95 13.19 17.63
N ALA A 265 13.04 13.94 17.51
CA ALA A 265 14.18 13.83 18.41
C ALA A 265 14.14 14.98 19.42
N GLN A 266 14.67 14.74 20.61
CA GLN A 266 14.97 15.82 21.54
C GLN A 266 16.01 16.76 20.89
N ALA A 267 16.18 17.97 21.44
CA ALA A 267 17.11 18.96 20.89
C ALA A 267 18.58 18.47 20.87
N ASP A 268 18.90 17.40 21.60
CA ASP A 268 20.20 16.74 21.62
C ASP A 268 20.31 15.55 20.64
N GLY A 269 19.30 15.32 19.80
CA GLY A 269 19.25 14.25 18.81
C GLY A 269 18.83 12.88 19.37
N THR A 270 18.53 12.77 20.66
CA THR A 270 18.02 11.51 21.23
C THR A 270 16.59 11.24 20.80
N PRO A 271 16.18 9.96 20.61
CA PRO A 271 14.80 9.64 20.25
C PRO A 271 13.82 10.14 21.33
N VAL A 272 12.71 10.75 20.93
CA VAL A 272 11.55 10.88 21.82
C VAL A 272 11.01 9.48 22.06
N THR A 273 11.28 8.91 23.24
CA THR A 273 10.93 7.52 23.57
C THR A 273 9.46 7.35 23.94
N ASP A 274 8.81 8.42 24.36
CA ASP A 274 7.38 8.47 24.66
C ASP A 274 6.85 9.88 24.33
N PRO A 275 6.28 10.08 23.13
CA PRO A 275 5.69 11.36 22.76
C PRO A 275 4.54 11.76 23.70
N GLU A 276 3.85 10.81 24.33
CA GLU A 276 2.80 11.12 25.29
C GLU A 276 3.39 11.65 26.61
N GLU A 277 4.58 11.20 27.04
CA GLU A 277 5.28 11.68 28.25
C GLU A 277 6.15 12.93 28.02
N ASP A 278 6.81 13.07 26.87
CA ASP A 278 7.60 14.26 26.51
C ASP A 278 6.72 15.44 26.04
N TYR A 279 5.49 15.16 25.60
CA TYR A 279 4.43 16.16 25.38
C TYR A 279 3.30 16.04 26.41
N ARG A 280 3.55 15.45 27.59
CA ARG A 280 2.59 15.47 28.70
C ARG A 280 2.26 16.93 29.02
N PRO A 281 0.97 17.27 29.19
CA PRO A 281 0.58 18.53 29.79
C PRO A 281 1.32 18.71 31.12
N GLY A 282 2.25 19.67 31.21
CA GLY A 282 3.09 19.90 32.40
C GLY A 282 4.60 19.67 32.24
N SER A 283 5.09 19.09 31.13
CA SER A 283 6.53 18.91 30.87
C SER A 283 7.03 19.76 29.68
N GLY A 284 8.32 20.12 29.73
CA GLY A 284 9.00 20.93 28.71
C GLY A 284 8.69 22.45 28.75
N ALA A 285 9.37 23.22 27.89
CA ALA A 285 9.24 24.68 27.80
C ALA A 285 7.85 25.17 27.34
N LEU A 286 6.99 24.27 26.83
CA LEU A 286 5.59 24.52 26.46
C LEU A 286 4.59 23.99 27.51
N GLY A 287 5.07 23.34 28.59
CA GLY A 287 4.27 22.63 29.58
C GLY A 287 3.58 23.49 30.63
N ALA A 288 3.65 24.82 30.59
CA ALA A 288 2.93 25.68 31.53
C ALA A 288 1.44 25.84 31.17
N GLY A 289 0.74 24.73 30.86
CA GLY A 289 -0.70 24.72 30.62
C GLY A 289 -1.50 25.24 31.83
N ILE A 290 -2.82 25.41 31.65
CA ILE A 290 -3.72 25.92 32.69
C ILE A 290 -3.65 25.02 33.92
N SER A 291 -3.06 25.53 35.01
CA SER A 291 -2.95 24.81 36.27
C SER A 291 -4.27 24.84 37.04
N GLY A 292 -4.60 23.76 37.74
CA GLY A 292 -5.76 23.71 38.61
C GLY A 292 -7.11 23.64 37.91
N VAL A 293 -7.16 23.27 36.62
CA VAL A 293 -8.42 23.02 35.91
C VAL A 293 -9.16 21.85 36.55
N SER A 294 -10.47 22.02 36.75
CA SER A 294 -11.38 20.96 37.18
C SER A 294 -12.64 21.00 36.32
N LEU A 295 -12.90 19.88 35.64
CA LEU A 295 -14.01 19.71 34.71
C LEU A 295 -14.82 18.47 35.12
N ALA A 296 -16.14 18.50 34.92
CA ALA A 296 -17.01 17.36 35.18
C ALA A 296 -17.94 17.11 33.99
N ALA A 297 -17.87 15.92 33.39
CA ALA A 297 -18.78 15.51 32.33
C ALA A 297 -20.13 15.03 32.89
N THR A 298 -21.21 15.29 32.16
CA THR A 298 -22.53 14.71 32.40
C THR A 298 -22.83 13.66 31.35
N VAL A 299 -23.20 12.45 31.77
CA VAL A 299 -23.56 11.34 30.87
C VAL A 299 -25.06 11.08 30.93
N VAL A 300 -25.75 11.14 29.78
CA VAL A 300 -27.17 10.82 29.62
C VAL A 300 -27.33 9.92 28.40
N GLY A 301 -28.07 8.82 28.54
CA GLY A 301 -28.32 7.91 27.41
C GLY A 301 -27.05 7.28 26.83
N ASN A 302 -26.03 7.04 27.67
CA ASN A 302 -24.70 6.57 27.30
C ASN A 302 -23.87 7.53 26.42
N GLN A 303 -24.21 8.83 26.42
CA GLN A 303 -23.45 9.89 25.73
C GLN A 303 -23.13 11.03 26.70
N ILE A 304 -22.03 11.75 26.46
CA ILE A 304 -21.72 13.00 27.17
C ILE A 304 -22.64 14.10 26.63
N THR A 305 -23.43 14.73 27.49
CA THR A 305 -24.33 15.81 27.07
C THR A 305 -23.85 17.19 27.51
N ASP A 306 -22.94 17.25 28.47
CA ASP A 306 -22.42 18.51 29.01
C ASP A 306 -21.06 18.32 29.69
N VAL A 307 -20.32 19.41 29.84
CA VAL A 307 -19.10 19.50 30.65
C VAL A 307 -19.13 20.79 31.45
N VAL A 308 -19.20 20.63 32.77
CA VAL A 308 -19.18 21.76 33.72
C VAL A 308 -17.75 22.09 34.08
N ILE A 309 -17.43 23.40 34.04
CA ILE A 309 -16.18 23.93 34.58
C ILE A 309 -16.35 24.17 36.08
N ASN A 310 -15.78 23.28 36.91
CA ASN A 310 -15.75 23.46 38.37
C ASN A 310 -14.64 24.43 38.79
N ASN A 311 -13.53 24.44 38.03
CA ASN A 311 -12.46 25.42 38.14
C ASN A 311 -11.84 25.64 36.76
N GLY A 312 -11.87 26.88 36.26
CA GLY A 312 -11.27 27.25 34.98
C GLY A 312 -9.74 27.26 34.99
N GLY A 313 -9.14 27.02 36.16
CA GLY A 313 -7.70 27.03 36.40
C GLY A 313 -7.08 28.42 36.29
N SER A 314 -5.76 28.50 36.27
CA SER A 314 -5.02 29.75 36.02
C SER A 314 -3.66 29.48 35.36
N GLY A 315 -3.06 30.52 34.81
CA GLY A 315 -1.70 30.45 34.26
C GLY A 315 -1.63 30.35 32.73
N TRP A 316 -2.74 30.50 32.00
CA TRP A 316 -2.68 30.73 30.55
C TRP A 316 -2.26 32.17 30.23
N ASN A 317 -1.09 32.52 30.75
CA ASN A 317 -0.43 33.76 30.50
C ASN A 317 0.51 33.52 29.32
N SER A 318 0.32 34.34 28.29
CA SER A 318 1.28 34.60 27.21
C SER A 318 2.71 34.24 27.60
N HIS A 319 3.37 33.39 26.80
CA HIS A 319 4.80 33.16 26.90
C HIS A 319 5.52 34.53 27.03
N PRO A 320 6.47 34.70 27.98
CA PRO A 320 6.98 36.01 28.36
C PRO A 320 7.67 36.78 27.23
N THR A 321 8.10 36.11 26.16
CA THR A 321 8.65 36.75 24.95
C THR A 321 7.70 36.78 23.76
N HIS A 322 6.60 36.00 23.76
CA HIS A 322 5.68 35.92 22.63
C HIS A 322 4.23 35.71 23.08
N PRO A 323 3.40 36.76 23.12
CA PRO A 323 2.06 36.67 23.67
C PRO A 323 1.08 36.07 22.68
N TYR A 324 0.86 34.75 22.78
CA TYR A 324 -0.22 34.06 22.10
C TYR A 324 -1.21 33.50 23.12
N GLN A 325 -2.49 33.81 22.94
CA GLN A 325 -3.59 33.18 23.64
C GLN A 325 -4.52 32.61 22.56
N ALA A 326 -4.60 31.28 22.46
CA ALA A 326 -5.73 30.70 21.78
C ALA A 326 -6.97 30.96 22.65
N ASP A 327 -8.03 31.52 22.06
CA ASP A 327 -9.30 31.79 22.76
C ASP A 327 -10.11 30.49 23.00
N THR A 328 -9.63 29.35 22.49
CA THR A 328 -10.28 28.04 22.65
C THR A 328 -9.28 26.90 22.78
N VAL A 329 -9.67 25.81 23.44
CA VAL A 329 -8.88 24.61 23.67
C VAL A 329 -9.76 23.35 23.57
N ASN A 330 -9.24 22.25 23.02
CA ASN A 330 -9.98 20.98 22.96
C ASN A 330 -9.97 20.26 24.32
N LEU A 331 -11.00 19.45 24.58
CA LEU A 331 -11.09 18.61 25.77
C LEU A 331 -10.91 17.12 25.45
N TYR A 332 -10.16 16.44 26.30
CA TYR A 332 -9.95 15.00 26.31
C TYR A 332 -10.82 14.34 27.38
N PHE A 333 -11.39 13.17 27.05
CA PHE A 333 -12.24 12.39 27.93
C PHE A 333 -11.62 11.00 28.14
N GLU A 334 -11.37 10.64 29.38
CA GLU A 334 -10.74 9.37 29.75
C GLU A 334 -11.57 8.59 30.77
N GLY A 335 -11.68 7.27 30.60
CA GLY A 335 -12.50 6.42 31.46
C GLY A 335 -13.99 6.45 31.10
N GLY A 336 -14.84 6.01 32.02
CA GLY A 336 -16.29 5.98 31.82
C GLY A 336 -16.80 4.95 30.78
N SER A 337 -15.93 4.04 30.30
CA SER A 337 -16.15 2.98 29.30
C SER A 337 -16.57 3.40 27.88
N GLY A 338 -17.08 4.62 27.70
CA GLY A 338 -17.49 5.17 26.41
C GLY A 338 -16.36 5.80 25.61
N ARG A 339 -16.68 6.18 24.37
CA ARG A 339 -15.72 6.71 23.38
C ARG A 339 -16.36 7.74 22.47
N GLY A 340 -15.54 8.52 21.78
CA GLY A 340 -15.97 9.41 20.69
C GLY A 340 -16.43 10.80 21.11
N ALA A 341 -16.47 11.12 22.41
CA ALA A 341 -16.87 12.45 22.84
C ALA A 341 -15.84 13.53 22.45
N GLN A 342 -16.34 14.70 22.04
CA GLN A 342 -15.57 15.88 21.64
C GLN A 342 -16.18 17.11 22.28
N ALA A 343 -15.34 17.95 22.87
CA ALA A 343 -15.76 19.24 23.40
C ALA A 343 -14.63 20.27 23.26
N VAL A 344 -15.03 21.53 23.16
CA VAL A 344 -14.13 22.68 23.07
C VAL A 344 -14.43 23.61 24.21
N ALA A 345 -13.40 24.03 24.93
CA ALA A 345 -13.50 25.04 25.97
C ALA A 345 -12.99 26.38 25.49
N THR A 346 -13.66 27.48 25.83
CA THR A 346 -13.21 28.85 25.56
C THR A 346 -12.28 29.31 26.68
N ILE A 347 -11.27 30.11 26.36
CA ILE A 347 -10.34 30.72 27.31
C ILE A 347 -10.56 32.23 27.34
N GLU A 348 -10.79 32.78 28.54
CA GLU A 348 -10.90 34.22 28.76
C GLU A 348 -10.02 34.62 29.94
N ASN A 349 -9.22 35.68 29.77
CA ASN A 349 -8.33 36.20 30.82
C ASN A 349 -7.42 35.14 31.47
N GLY A 350 -7.02 34.15 30.68
CA GLY A 350 -6.10 33.11 31.09
C GLY A 350 -6.73 31.92 31.84
N THR A 351 -8.06 31.79 31.82
CA THR A 351 -8.83 30.70 32.45
C THR A 351 -9.89 30.14 31.50
N LEU A 352 -10.33 28.88 31.68
CA LEU A 352 -11.43 28.33 30.90
C LEU A 352 -12.76 28.99 31.33
N SER A 353 -13.48 29.57 30.38
CA SER A 353 -14.72 30.33 30.63
C SER A 353 -16.00 29.58 30.24
N SER A 354 -15.95 28.72 29.22
CA SER A 354 -17.12 27.94 28.78
C SER A 354 -16.69 26.64 28.10
N VAL A 355 -17.59 25.66 28.00
CA VAL A 355 -17.39 24.44 27.20
C VAL A 355 -18.57 24.22 26.28
N ILE A 356 -18.29 23.80 25.05
CA ILE A 356 -19.26 23.35 24.06
C ILE A 356 -18.95 21.89 23.76
N VAL A 357 -19.87 20.99 24.10
CA VAL A 357 -19.82 19.59 23.65
C VAL A 357 -20.26 19.52 22.20
N GLN A 358 -19.36 19.12 21.32
CA GLN A 358 -19.58 19.01 19.89
C GLN A 358 -20.12 17.63 19.49
N ASP A 359 -19.63 16.57 20.16
CA ASP A 359 -20.12 15.21 20.04
C ASP A 359 -20.13 14.58 21.44
N GLY A 360 -21.25 13.97 21.82
CA GLY A 360 -21.36 13.26 23.09
C GLY A 360 -20.69 11.89 23.10
N GLY A 361 -20.30 11.38 21.94
CA GLY A 361 -19.81 10.02 21.79
C GLY A 361 -20.88 8.98 22.09
N TYR A 362 -20.47 7.76 22.45
CA TYR A 362 -21.37 6.67 22.78
C TYR A 362 -20.73 5.64 23.71
N GLY A 363 -21.59 4.83 24.36
CA GLY A 363 -21.18 3.69 25.18
C GLY A 363 -20.67 4.06 26.57
N TYR A 364 -20.84 5.30 27.02
CA TYR A 364 -20.43 5.72 28.36
C TYR A 364 -21.33 5.08 29.40
N SER A 365 -20.81 4.10 30.16
CA SER A 365 -21.52 3.50 31.29
C SER A 365 -21.17 4.16 32.63
N GLY A 366 -20.25 5.13 32.62
CA GLY A 366 -19.89 5.96 33.75
C GLY A 366 -19.32 7.31 33.30
N THR A 367 -19.18 8.24 34.25
CA THR A 367 -18.64 9.58 33.96
C THR A 367 -17.13 9.50 33.66
N PRO A 368 -16.66 9.99 32.50
CA PRO A 368 -15.23 10.09 32.22
C PRO A 368 -14.60 11.26 32.97
N VAL A 369 -13.29 11.17 33.19
CA VAL A 369 -12.45 12.30 33.61
C VAL A 369 -12.20 13.18 32.39
N VAL A 370 -12.28 14.51 32.56
CA VAL A 370 -12.14 15.49 31.48
C VAL A 370 -10.90 16.34 31.68
N TRP A 371 -10.09 16.49 30.64
CA TRP A 371 -8.83 17.23 30.67
C TRP A 371 -8.77 18.25 29.52
N PRO A 372 -8.32 19.48 29.72
CA PRO A 372 -7.97 20.36 28.60
C PRO A 372 -6.70 19.86 27.91
N MET A 373 -6.69 19.86 26.59
CA MET A 373 -5.52 19.51 25.79
C MET A 373 -4.74 20.79 25.47
N GLY A 374 -3.50 20.95 25.95
CA GLY A 374 -2.72 22.19 25.80
C GLY A 374 -2.81 22.87 24.43
N GLY A 375 -2.85 24.20 24.43
CA GLY A 375 -2.90 25.02 23.21
C GLY A 375 -1.58 24.99 22.46
N TYR A 376 -1.63 25.01 21.14
CA TYR A 376 -0.45 24.87 20.28
C TYR A 376 0.50 26.05 20.34
N ALA A 377 1.78 25.76 20.06
CA ALA A 377 2.70 26.72 19.47
C ALA A 377 2.28 27.00 18.02
N ASP A 378 2.17 28.28 17.65
CA ASP A 378 1.91 28.72 16.28
C ASP A 378 2.99 28.15 15.33
N VAL A 379 2.58 27.48 14.25
CA VAL A 379 3.46 26.83 13.25
C VAL A 379 4.40 27.81 12.56
N SER A 380 4.10 29.11 12.60
CA SER A 380 4.96 30.19 12.09
C SER A 380 6.20 30.48 12.96
N LEU A 381 6.24 29.99 14.21
CA LEU A 381 7.36 30.18 15.16
C LEU A 381 8.40 29.06 15.14
N LEU A 382 8.08 27.93 14.54
CA LEU A 382 9.03 26.85 14.28
C LEU A 382 10.02 27.22 13.16
N ALA A 383 10.02 28.45 12.65
CA ALA A 383 10.99 28.93 11.66
C ALA A 383 12.38 29.25 12.24
N THR A 384 12.55 29.15 13.57
CA THR A 384 13.86 29.34 14.24
C THR A 384 14.56 27.98 14.34
N PRO A 385 15.67 27.73 13.63
CA PRO A 385 16.28 26.40 13.54
C PRO A 385 16.66 25.78 14.88
N GLU A 386 16.94 26.59 15.92
CA GLU A 386 17.29 26.08 17.24
C GLU A 386 16.09 25.55 18.05
N VAL A 387 14.85 25.80 17.60
CA VAL A 387 13.59 25.39 18.24
C VAL A 387 12.69 24.59 17.30
N ASP A 388 13.02 24.52 16.00
CA ASP A 388 12.30 23.71 15.02
C ASP A 388 12.50 22.24 15.34
N ARG A 389 11.47 21.62 15.90
CA ARG A 389 11.41 20.17 16.13
C ARG A 389 10.93 19.41 14.91
N ARG A 390 10.61 20.06 13.79
CA ARG A 390 10.33 19.40 12.52
C ARG A 390 11.65 19.16 11.83
N ASN A 391 11.84 17.97 11.28
CA ASN A 391 12.98 17.69 10.42
C ASN A 391 13.02 18.72 9.26
N PRO A 392 14.01 19.63 9.20
CA PRO A 392 14.11 20.62 8.13
C PRO A 392 14.46 19.97 6.78
N ASP A 393 14.88 18.71 6.79
CA ASP A 393 15.48 18.01 5.64
C ASP A 393 14.51 17.05 4.93
N PHE A 394 13.20 17.36 4.89
CA PHE A 394 12.20 16.57 4.17
C PHE A 394 12.51 16.39 2.67
N GLU A 395 13.33 17.28 2.10
CA GLU A 395 13.78 17.22 0.70
C GLU A 395 15.06 16.38 0.49
N ALA A 396 15.80 16.03 1.55
CA ALA A 396 17.15 15.46 1.47
C ALA A 396 17.23 13.97 1.86
N VAL A 397 16.17 13.19 1.62
CA VAL A 397 16.18 11.77 2.04
C VAL A 397 16.35 10.82 0.86
N GLY A 398 17.41 10.02 0.99
CA GLY A 398 17.89 9.17 -0.07
C GLY A 398 17.09 7.88 -0.29
N SER A 399 17.66 7.03 -1.13
CA SER A 399 17.19 5.65 -1.34
C SER A 399 18.28 4.67 -0.89
N GLY A 400 17.90 3.52 -0.36
CA GLY A 400 18.82 2.43 -0.07
C GLY A 400 19.42 1.91 -1.38
N LEU A 401 18.60 1.22 -2.17
CA LEU A 401 18.92 0.82 -3.53
C LEU A 401 18.09 1.65 -4.51
N SER A 402 18.72 2.30 -5.49
CA SER A 402 18.02 3.06 -6.53
C SER A 402 18.54 2.75 -7.92
N PHE A 403 17.63 2.38 -8.82
CA PHE A 403 17.92 2.28 -10.24
C PHE A 403 17.23 3.43 -10.96
N SER A 404 18.03 4.29 -11.57
CA SER A 404 17.57 5.42 -12.37
C SER A 404 17.89 5.18 -13.83
N LYS A 405 16.85 5.14 -14.67
CA LYS A 405 16.95 5.03 -16.13
C LYS A 405 17.72 3.79 -16.60
N VAL A 406 17.52 2.66 -15.92
CA VAL A 406 18.18 1.39 -16.26
C VAL A 406 17.30 0.56 -17.19
N VAL A 407 17.91 -0.10 -18.18
CA VAL A 407 17.26 -1.14 -18.98
C VAL A 407 17.45 -2.50 -18.31
N SER A 408 16.34 -3.19 -18.04
CA SER A 408 16.29 -4.53 -17.46
C SER A 408 16.97 -4.70 -16.08
N PRO A 409 16.82 -3.76 -15.11
CA PRO A 409 17.36 -3.98 -13.77
C PRO A 409 16.67 -5.15 -13.08
N ARG A 410 17.39 -5.90 -12.25
CA ARG A 410 16.84 -7.01 -11.45
C ARG A 410 17.21 -6.93 -9.97
N VAL A 411 16.24 -7.15 -9.09
CA VAL A 411 16.48 -7.45 -7.68
C VAL A 411 15.73 -8.71 -7.35
N GLU A 412 16.45 -9.80 -7.02
CA GLU A 412 15.84 -11.12 -6.85
C GLU A 412 16.37 -11.84 -5.61
N ASN A 413 15.47 -12.40 -4.80
CA ASN A 413 15.83 -13.17 -3.60
C ASN A 413 16.64 -12.34 -2.59
N VAL A 414 16.21 -11.08 -2.37
CA VAL A 414 16.90 -10.12 -1.49
C VAL A 414 16.04 -9.80 -0.28
N VAL A 415 16.69 -9.70 0.88
CA VAL A 415 16.07 -9.16 2.11
C VAL A 415 16.62 -7.78 2.38
N PHE A 416 15.72 -6.80 2.53
CA PHE A 416 16.03 -5.44 2.98
C PHE A 416 15.73 -5.34 4.47
N ARG A 417 16.71 -4.87 5.25
CA ARG A 417 16.58 -4.64 6.69
C ARG A 417 16.87 -3.19 7.04
N ASN A 418 16.06 -2.60 7.92
CA ASN A 418 16.36 -1.33 8.59
C ASN A 418 16.60 -0.15 7.63
N PHE A 419 15.98 -0.18 6.44
CA PHE A 419 16.02 0.96 5.52
C PHE A 419 14.88 1.92 5.84
N HIS A 420 15.15 2.90 6.70
CA HIS A 420 14.25 4.01 7.04
C HIS A 420 14.24 5.12 5.97
N CYS A 421 14.18 4.70 4.70
CA CYS A 421 14.09 5.54 3.51
C CYS A 421 13.38 4.75 2.38
N ARG A 422 13.50 5.18 1.11
CA ARG A 422 13.08 4.34 -0.03
C ARG A 422 14.02 3.15 -0.11
N ALA A 423 13.64 2.00 0.44
CA ALA A 423 14.52 0.83 0.49
C ALA A 423 14.91 0.36 -0.91
N LEU A 424 13.94 0.32 -1.84
CA LEU A 424 14.14 0.06 -3.27
C LEU A 424 13.41 1.10 -4.13
N ALA A 425 14.12 1.76 -5.03
CA ALA A 425 13.56 2.71 -5.98
C ALA A 425 13.84 2.33 -7.45
N ASP A 426 12.80 2.40 -8.28
CA ASP A 426 12.81 2.42 -9.74
C ASP A 426 12.43 3.84 -10.19
N GLY A 427 13.39 4.53 -10.79
CA GLY A 427 13.25 5.86 -11.40
C GLY A 427 13.40 5.79 -12.92
N GLY A 428 12.33 5.49 -13.65
CA GLY A 428 12.32 5.48 -15.13
C GLY A 428 12.94 4.24 -15.78
N CYS A 429 12.94 3.10 -15.08
CA CYS A 429 13.51 1.86 -15.63
C CYS A 429 12.61 1.22 -16.69
N LEU A 430 13.24 0.55 -17.65
CA LEU A 430 12.56 -0.22 -18.69
C LEU A 430 12.69 -1.71 -18.37
N ARG A 431 11.56 -2.40 -18.18
CA ARG A 431 11.48 -3.84 -17.88
C ARG A 431 12.17 -4.23 -16.56
N GLY A 432 12.00 -3.42 -15.52
CA GLY A 432 12.52 -3.73 -14.19
C GLY A 432 11.83 -4.96 -13.58
N VAL A 433 12.60 -5.84 -12.94
CA VAL A 433 12.10 -7.05 -12.28
C VAL A 433 12.52 -7.07 -10.82
N TYR A 434 11.53 -7.06 -9.92
CA TYR A 434 11.70 -7.02 -8.47
C TYR A 434 10.94 -8.19 -7.86
N ARG A 435 11.65 -9.29 -7.55
CA ARG A 435 11.03 -10.60 -7.27
C ARG A 435 11.54 -11.24 -5.99
N ASN A 436 10.66 -11.92 -5.26
CA ASN A 436 11.02 -12.69 -4.05
C ASN A 436 11.78 -11.82 -3.04
N LEU A 437 11.19 -10.66 -2.73
CA LEU A 437 11.77 -9.68 -1.83
C LEU A 437 11.12 -9.75 -0.45
N ARG A 438 11.90 -9.51 0.60
CA ARG A 438 11.38 -9.34 1.96
C ARG A 438 11.87 -8.02 2.54
N PHE A 439 10.96 -7.27 3.15
CA PHE A 439 11.27 -6.02 3.83
C PHE A 439 10.98 -6.16 5.32
N GLU A 440 11.99 -5.86 6.13
CA GLU A 440 11.97 -5.95 7.59
C GLU A 440 12.34 -4.58 8.16
N ASN A 441 11.42 -3.98 8.92
CA ASN A 441 11.64 -2.66 9.54
C ASN A 441 12.13 -1.63 8.50
N CYS A 442 11.42 -1.51 7.39
CA CYS A 442 11.75 -0.58 6.30
C CYS A 442 10.63 0.45 6.11
N GLY A 443 10.94 1.56 5.46
CA GLY A 443 9.97 2.62 5.18
C GLY A 443 10.36 3.93 5.84
N LYS A 444 9.43 4.60 6.52
CA LYS A 444 9.61 5.96 7.05
C LYS A 444 10.78 6.04 8.05
N SER A 445 11.33 7.23 8.28
CA SER A 445 10.96 7.99 9.49
C SER A 445 11.34 9.47 9.37
N ASP A 446 10.98 10.16 8.27
CA ASP A 446 9.71 10.90 8.32
C ASP A 446 9.19 11.55 7.01
N GLY A 447 9.56 11.08 5.82
CA GLY A 447 9.00 11.56 4.55
C GLY A 447 8.06 10.58 3.82
N ALA A 448 7.86 10.78 2.51
CA ALA A 448 7.09 9.87 1.64
C ALA A 448 7.89 8.64 1.22
N TYR A 449 8.28 7.81 2.19
CA TYR A 449 9.18 6.69 1.95
C TYR A 449 8.45 5.35 2.09
N HIS A 450 8.39 4.64 0.97
CA HIS A 450 7.77 3.32 0.81
C HIS A 450 8.89 2.28 0.78
N CYS A 451 8.60 1.02 1.12
CA CYS A 451 9.60 -0.04 0.94
C CYS A 451 10.01 -0.17 -0.53
N ILE A 452 9.04 -0.13 -1.44
CA ILE A 452 9.27 -0.11 -2.88
C ILE A 452 8.69 1.17 -3.49
N TRP A 453 9.46 1.87 -4.30
CA TRP A 453 9.03 3.05 -5.06
C TRP A 453 9.23 2.85 -6.55
N VAL A 454 8.16 2.69 -7.32
CA VAL A 454 8.20 2.59 -8.78
C VAL A 454 7.61 3.83 -9.40
N GLN A 455 8.43 4.64 -10.08
CA GLN A 455 8.00 5.87 -10.73
C GLN A 455 8.89 6.23 -11.92
N SER A 456 8.34 6.95 -12.89
CA SER A 456 9.15 7.52 -13.96
C SER A 456 10.22 8.48 -13.43
N TYR A 457 11.35 8.57 -14.13
CA TYR A 457 12.34 9.61 -13.88
C TYR A 457 11.78 10.94 -14.40
N GLY A 458 11.52 11.89 -13.49
CA GLY A 458 10.85 13.15 -13.80
C GLY A 458 9.32 13.07 -13.81
N ASN A 459 8.67 14.20 -14.09
CA ASN A 459 7.21 14.32 -14.07
C ASN A 459 6.61 14.07 -15.47
N PRO A 460 5.74 13.06 -15.66
CA PRO A 460 5.07 12.83 -16.95
C PRO A 460 4.12 13.97 -17.37
N GLU A 461 3.60 14.76 -16.42
CA GLU A 461 2.71 15.90 -16.71
C GLU A 461 3.47 17.13 -17.22
N ASN A 462 4.75 17.22 -16.88
CA ASN A 462 5.64 18.29 -17.30
C ASN A 462 7.03 17.70 -17.61
N PRO A 463 7.15 16.92 -18.70
CA PRO A 463 8.36 16.16 -18.98
C PRO A 463 9.50 17.10 -19.38
N LEU A 464 10.57 17.08 -18.59
CA LEU A 464 11.85 17.70 -18.96
C LEU A 464 12.58 16.83 -20.00
N ALA A 465 13.65 17.34 -20.62
CA ALA A 465 14.46 16.59 -21.57
C ALA A 465 15.05 15.29 -20.98
N SER A 466 15.24 15.26 -19.65
CA SER A 466 15.73 14.09 -18.91
C SER A 466 14.66 13.03 -18.61
N TYR A 467 13.39 13.31 -18.92
CA TYR A 467 12.27 12.44 -18.58
C TYR A 467 12.42 11.05 -19.20
N ALA A 468 12.23 10.01 -18.38
CA ALA A 468 12.17 8.63 -18.84
C ALA A 468 11.04 7.87 -18.13
N PRO A 469 10.08 7.29 -18.89
CA PRO A 469 8.98 6.55 -18.28
C PRO A 469 9.46 5.22 -17.68
N SER A 470 8.96 4.85 -16.50
CA SER A 470 9.01 3.45 -16.08
C SER A 470 7.98 2.66 -16.90
N ASP A 471 8.42 1.52 -17.44
CA ASP A 471 7.69 0.76 -18.45
C ASP A 471 7.96 -0.74 -18.29
N GLY A 472 6.90 -1.54 -18.25
CA GLY A 472 7.02 -3.00 -18.15
C GLY A 472 7.61 -3.49 -16.83
N THR A 473 7.47 -2.72 -15.75
CA THR A 473 7.96 -3.09 -14.42
C THR A 473 7.13 -4.26 -13.86
N LEU A 474 7.82 -5.28 -13.34
CA LEU A 474 7.24 -6.42 -12.63
C LEU A 474 7.71 -6.44 -11.18
N VAL A 475 6.76 -6.33 -10.24
CA VAL A 475 6.97 -6.55 -8.82
C VAL A 475 6.21 -7.82 -8.45
N GLU A 476 6.89 -8.85 -7.96
CA GLU A 476 6.22 -10.10 -7.61
C GLU A 476 6.82 -10.88 -6.45
N ASP A 477 5.99 -11.68 -5.78
CA ASP A 477 6.42 -12.52 -4.64
C ASP A 477 7.09 -11.70 -3.53
N VAL A 478 6.49 -10.57 -3.17
CA VAL A 478 7.05 -9.65 -2.17
C VAL A 478 6.35 -9.85 -0.83
N THR A 479 7.13 -9.89 0.25
CA THR A 479 6.62 -9.85 1.63
C THR A 479 7.04 -8.56 2.31
N VAL A 480 6.08 -7.81 2.85
CA VAL A 480 6.31 -6.62 3.67
C VAL A 480 5.55 -6.75 4.98
N ILE A 481 6.26 -6.61 6.10
CA ILE A 481 5.68 -6.67 7.44
C ILE A 481 6.06 -5.41 8.19
N ASP A 482 5.08 -4.77 8.81
CA ASP A 482 5.26 -3.62 9.70
C ASP A 482 6.07 -2.48 9.05
N ALA A 483 5.81 -2.22 7.75
CA ALA A 483 6.36 -1.04 7.10
C ALA A 483 5.82 0.22 7.78
N GLU A 484 6.70 1.13 8.19
CA GLU A 484 6.31 2.32 8.95
C GLU A 484 5.33 3.24 8.18
N ARG A 485 5.39 3.18 6.83
CA ARG A 485 4.46 3.88 5.93
C ARG A 485 3.74 2.90 5.00
N SER A 486 4.32 2.59 3.85
CA SER A 486 3.65 1.87 2.79
C SER A 486 4.54 0.75 2.27
N ALA A 487 3.94 -0.38 1.90
CA ALA A 487 4.67 -1.44 1.22
C ALA A 487 5.17 -0.98 -0.15
N ILE A 488 4.32 -0.34 -0.94
CA ILE A 488 4.69 0.07 -2.30
C ILE A 488 3.99 1.34 -2.77
N ALA A 489 4.76 2.19 -3.46
CA ALA A 489 4.28 3.23 -4.36
C ALA A 489 4.43 2.70 -5.80
N PHE A 490 3.32 2.37 -6.48
CA PHE A 490 3.35 1.71 -7.79
C PHE A 490 2.81 2.62 -8.91
N MET A 491 3.69 3.39 -9.55
CA MET A 491 3.33 4.44 -10.51
C MET A 491 4.12 4.38 -11.83
N PRO A 492 4.23 3.22 -12.52
CA PRO A 492 4.84 3.20 -13.85
C PRO A 492 3.98 3.96 -14.87
N ALA A 493 4.58 4.91 -15.60
CA ALA A 493 3.83 5.76 -16.54
C ALA A 493 3.37 5.02 -17.80
N LYS A 494 3.92 3.84 -18.09
CA LYS A 494 3.50 2.97 -19.21
C LYS A 494 2.90 1.64 -18.75
N GLY A 495 2.52 1.53 -17.48
CA GLY A 495 1.95 0.32 -16.91
C GLY A 495 3.00 -0.68 -16.41
N GLY A 496 2.51 -1.78 -15.85
CA GLY A 496 3.32 -2.78 -15.16
C GLY A 496 2.45 -3.76 -14.37
N THR A 497 3.09 -4.70 -13.68
CA THR A 497 2.38 -5.70 -12.87
C THR A 497 2.95 -5.75 -11.45
N LEU A 498 2.05 -5.63 -10.47
CA LEU A 498 2.28 -5.96 -9.08
C LEU A 498 1.49 -7.23 -8.77
N ARG A 499 2.13 -8.31 -8.35
CA ARG A 499 1.40 -9.55 -8.04
C ARG A 499 1.96 -10.35 -6.89
N ARG A 500 1.11 -11.08 -6.18
CA ARG A 500 1.52 -11.92 -5.03
C ARG A 500 2.31 -11.12 -3.99
N LEU A 501 1.87 -9.90 -3.72
CA LEU A 501 2.32 -9.11 -2.58
C LEU A 501 1.60 -9.60 -1.32
N TYR A 502 2.36 -9.99 -0.31
CA TYR A 502 1.87 -10.14 1.06
C TYR A 502 2.31 -8.91 1.84
N ALA A 503 1.36 -8.11 2.32
CA ALA A 503 1.65 -6.94 3.13
C ALA A 503 0.76 -6.92 4.38
N SER A 504 1.38 -6.74 5.55
CA SER A 504 0.69 -6.69 6.85
C SER A 504 1.26 -5.57 7.71
N GLY A 505 0.43 -4.92 8.53
CA GLY A 505 0.91 -3.96 9.54
C GLY A 505 1.49 -2.66 8.97
N CYS A 506 1.22 -2.33 7.70
CA CYS A 506 1.73 -1.09 7.10
C CYS A 506 1.10 0.14 7.77
N GLY A 507 1.89 1.16 8.09
CA GLY A 507 1.46 2.32 8.87
C GLY A 507 0.59 3.35 8.15
N GLU A 508 0.63 3.38 6.83
CA GLU A 508 -0.24 4.20 5.99
C GLU A 508 -0.84 3.34 4.86
N SER A 509 -1.02 3.93 3.69
CA SER A 509 -1.58 3.25 2.54
C SER A 509 -0.71 2.08 2.11
N THR A 510 -1.21 0.84 2.12
CA THR A 510 -0.35 -0.33 1.86
C THR A 510 0.17 -0.32 0.41
N VAL A 511 -0.73 -0.09 -0.55
CA VAL A 511 -0.43 0.17 -1.95
C VAL A 511 -0.88 1.59 -2.29
N PHE A 512 0.06 2.43 -2.68
CA PHE A 512 -0.19 3.79 -3.14
C PHE A 512 -0.03 3.89 -4.65
N ILE A 513 -1.04 4.45 -5.32
CA ILE A 513 -1.07 4.64 -6.77
C ILE A 513 -1.60 6.05 -7.02
N ASN A 514 -0.88 6.87 -7.78
CA ASN A 514 -1.39 8.20 -8.12
C ASN A 514 -1.73 8.35 -9.61
N SER A 515 -2.25 9.52 -9.96
CA SER A 515 -2.67 9.95 -11.31
C SER A 515 -1.58 9.87 -12.39
N ARG A 516 -0.31 9.68 -12.02
CA ARG A 516 0.84 9.51 -12.92
C ARG A 516 1.00 8.09 -13.45
N VAL A 517 0.35 7.09 -12.84
CA VAL A 517 0.37 5.73 -13.39
C VAL A 517 -0.33 5.69 -14.75
N CYS A 518 0.21 4.92 -15.69
CA CYS A 518 -0.30 4.79 -17.05
C CYS A 518 -0.56 6.14 -17.76
N TYR A 519 0.10 7.22 -17.35
CA TYR A 519 -0.08 8.56 -17.92
C TYR A 519 0.29 8.59 -19.41
N ASN A 520 1.32 7.84 -19.80
CA ASN A 520 1.77 7.69 -21.19
C ASN A 520 1.14 6.46 -21.88
N GLY A 521 -0.03 6.03 -21.42
CA GLY A 521 -0.70 4.81 -21.89
C GLY A 521 -0.28 3.56 -21.11
N GLY A 522 -0.70 2.40 -21.63
CA GLY A 522 -0.49 1.12 -20.95
C GLY A 522 -1.57 0.80 -19.90
N GLN A 523 -1.33 -0.28 -19.15
CA GLN A 523 -2.23 -0.79 -18.11
C GLN A 523 -1.42 -1.26 -16.91
N ALA A 524 -1.88 -0.93 -15.71
CA ALA A 524 -1.34 -1.48 -14.47
C ALA A 524 -2.23 -2.64 -14.00
N LEU A 525 -1.61 -3.74 -13.61
CA LEU A 525 -2.27 -4.90 -13.04
C LEU A 525 -1.79 -5.12 -11.60
N ILE A 526 -2.75 -5.25 -10.68
CA ILE A 526 -2.52 -5.63 -9.29
C ILE A 526 -3.29 -6.92 -9.06
N GLU A 527 -2.60 -8.04 -8.86
CA GLU A 527 -3.27 -9.35 -8.78
C GLU A 527 -2.74 -10.28 -7.70
N ASP A 528 -3.62 -11.13 -7.18
CA ASP A 528 -3.28 -12.20 -6.23
C ASP A 528 -2.56 -11.68 -4.96
N CYS A 529 -2.84 -10.43 -4.56
CA CYS A 529 -2.23 -9.80 -3.39
C CYS A 529 -3.04 -10.06 -2.12
N VAL A 530 -2.35 -10.10 -0.99
CA VAL A 530 -2.91 -10.19 0.36
C VAL A 530 -2.47 -8.97 1.15
N LEU A 531 -3.40 -8.05 1.37
CA LEU A 531 -3.16 -6.79 2.08
C LEU A 531 -3.96 -6.81 3.38
N LYS A 532 -3.27 -6.73 4.52
CA LYS A 532 -3.88 -6.96 5.82
C LYS A 532 -3.47 -5.94 6.87
N ASP A 533 -4.40 -5.70 7.80
CA ASP A 533 -4.13 -5.17 9.14
C ASP A 533 -3.22 -3.93 9.11
N ASN A 534 -3.40 -3.06 8.11
CA ASN A 534 -2.65 -1.82 8.06
C ASN A 534 -3.10 -0.97 9.25
N VAL A 535 -2.16 -0.28 9.87
CA VAL A 535 -2.42 0.62 11.00
C VAL A 535 -2.45 2.05 10.49
N LEU A 536 -2.94 2.98 11.30
CA LEU A 536 -2.85 4.41 11.01
C LEU A 536 -1.70 5.03 11.83
N THR A 537 -0.62 5.43 11.16
CA THR A 537 0.54 6.13 11.73
C THR A 537 0.57 7.62 11.40
N ASP A 538 -0.23 8.08 10.43
CA ASP A 538 -0.31 9.49 10.02
C ASP A 538 -1.76 9.88 9.59
N ILE A 539 -1.95 10.48 8.41
CA ILE A 539 -3.26 10.96 7.90
C ILE A 539 -4.04 9.95 7.04
N ALA A 540 -3.38 8.91 6.52
CA ALA A 540 -3.97 7.94 5.60
C ALA A 540 -3.64 6.53 6.05
N SER A 541 -4.60 5.60 5.89
CA SER A 541 -4.42 4.19 6.26
C SER A 541 -5.34 3.30 5.44
N GLN A 542 -5.18 3.37 4.12
CA GLN A 542 -5.97 2.53 3.21
C GLN A 542 -5.19 1.29 2.73
N LEU A 543 -5.84 0.17 2.42
CA LEU A 543 -5.07 -0.93 1.82
C LEU A 543 -4.65 -0.59 0.39
N ILE A 544 -5.54 0.04 -0.38
CA ILE A 544 -5.23 0.61 -1.69
C ILE A 544 -5.72 2.06 -1.74
N GLU A 545 -4.79 2.98 -1.96
CA GLU A 545 -5.09 4.39 -2.22
C GLU A 545 -4.82 4.69 -3.69
N SER A 546 -5.83 5.20 -4.39
CA SER A 546 -5.74 5.42 -5.83
C SER A 546 -6.57 6.61 -6.35
N ASP A 547 -5.95 7.46 -7.17
CA ASP A 547 -6.58 8.39 -8.11
C ASP A 547 -6.12 8.15 -9.57
N ALA A 548 -5.84 6.88 -9.87
CA ALA A 548 -5.17 6.41 -11.06
C ALA A 548 -6.05 6.17 -12.29
N ARG A 549 -5.39 5.94 -13.44
CA ARG A 549 -6.03 5.52 -14.70
C ARG A 549 -5.55 4.17 -15.20
N ASN A 550 -6.42 3.43 -15.90
CA ASN A 550 -6.12 2.15 -16.56
C ASN A 550 -5.50 1.12 -15.59
N VAL A 551 -6.14 0.92 -14.44
CA VAL A 551 -5.68 -0.03 -13.42
C VAL A 551 -6.71 -1.15 -13.27
N THR A 552 -6.23 -2.38 -13.15
CA THR A 552 -7.04 -3.53 -12.77
C THR A 552 -6.52 -4.13 -11.48
N VAL A 553 -7.37 -4.23 -10.48
CA VAL A 553 -7.14 -4.93 -9.22
C VAL A 553 -7.97 -6.22 -9.26
N ARG A 554 -7.34 -7.40 -9.12
CA ARG A 554 -8.07 -8.66 -9.17
C ARG A 554 -7.56 -9.74 -8.24
N ASN A 555 -8.45 -10.63 -7.81
CA ASN A 555 -8.10 -11.79 -6.97
C ASN A 555 -7.36 -11.42 -5.67
N CYS A 556 -7.52 -10.19 -5.19
CA CYS A 556 -6.85 -9.72 -3.98
C CYS A 556 -7.71 -9.95 -2.73
N LEU A 557 -7.07 -10.22 -1.59
CA LEU A 557 -7.67 -10.15 -0.27
C LEU A 557 -7.30 -8.80 0.37
N LEU A 558 -8.31 -8.02 0.74
CA LEU A 558 -8.20 -6.75 1.45
C LEU A 558 -8.89 -6.91 2.80
N GLU A 559 -8.10 -7.03 3.88
CA GLU A 559 -8.59 -7.35 5.21
C GLU A 559 -8.10 -6.39 6.29
N GLY A 560 -8.96 -6.05 7.25
CA GLY A 560 -8.53 -5.36 8.46
C GLY A 560 -8.05 -3.92 8.26
N ALA A 561 -8.44 -3.25 7.16
CA ALA A 561 -7.99 -1.90 6.89
C ALA A 561 -8.30 -0.93 8.03
N SER A 562 -7.37 -0.07 8.44
CA SER A 562 -7.64 0.90 9.51
C SER A 562 -8.67 1.97 9.12
N ASN A 563 -8.53 2.59 7.95
CA ASN A 563 -9.54 3.55 7.47
C ASN A 563 -10.42 2.95 6.38
N LYS A 564 -9.89 2.69 5.18
CA LYS A 564 -10.67 2.16 4.04
C LYS A 564 -9.93 1.01 3.39
N ALA A 565 -10.65 0.03 2.87
CA ALA A 565 -10.00 -0.97 2.04
C ALA A 565 -9.45 -0.34 0.75
N LEU A 566 -10.26 0.51 0.11
CA LEU A 566 -9.93 1.06 -1.20
C LEU A 566 -10.49 2.47 -1.41
N VAL A 567 -9.65 3.36 -1.95
CA VAL A 567 -10.04 4.69 -2.42
C VAL A 567 -9.84 4.74 -3.93
N ALA A 568 -10.87 5.11 -4.69
CA ALA A 568 -10.87 5.26 -6.13
C ALA A 568 -11.48 6.61 -6.55
N THR A 569 -11.05 7.70 -5.89
CA THR A 569 -11.47 9.07 -6.22
C THR A 569 -10.69 9.60 -7.40
N GLY A 570 -11.37 10.14 -8.41
CA GLY A 570 -10.71 10.63 -9.64
C GLY A 570 -10.15 9.52 -10.54
N SER A 571 -10.45 8.25 -10.26
CA SER A 571 -9.93 7.13 -11.05
C SER A 571 -10.62 6.96 -12.41
N HIS A 572 -9.88 6.57 -13.44
CA HIS A 572 -10.41 6.37 -14.81
C HIS A 572 -10.11 4.97 -15.35
N ASN A 573 -11.09 4.29 -15.96
CA ASN A 573 -10.91 2.90 -16.45
C ASN A 573 -10.31 2.00 -15.35
N TYR A 574 -10.92 2.03 -14.17
CA TYR A 574 -10.40 1.40 -12.96
C TYR A 574 -11.28 0.21 -12.58
N ILE A 575 -10.73 -1.00 -12.63
CA ILE A 575 -11.49 -2.26 -12.53
C ILE A 575 -11.08 -2.99 -11.26
N ILE A 576 -12.05 -3.41 -10.46
CA ILE A 576 -11.88 -4.22 -9.27
C ILE A 576 -12.71 -5.48 -9.43
N GLU A 577 -12.06 -6.63 -9.59
CA GLU A 577 -12.75 -7.89 -9.89
C GLU A 577 -12.29 -9.06 -9.03
N ASN A 578 -13.24 -9.89 -8.60
CA ASN A 578 -12.96 -11.12 -7.85
C ASN A 578 -12.11 -10.90 -6.58
N CYS A 579 -12.15 -9.70 -5.99
CA CYS A 579 -11.49 -9.39 -4.73
C CYS A 579 -12.37 -9.79 -3.55
N THR A 580 -11.73 -10.09 -2.41
CA THR A 580 -12.41 -10.30 -1.12
C THR A 580 -12.11 -9.13 -0.20
N PHE A 581 -13.17 -8.47 0.29
CA PHE A 581 -13.09 -7.41 1.29
C PHE A 581 -13.58 -7.96 2.62
N ARG A 582 -12.75 -7.94 3.66
CA ARG A 582 -13.08 -8.53 4.96
C ARG A 582 -12.77 -7.59 6.12
N ASN A 583 -13.76 -7.33 6.98
CA ASN A 583 -13.55 -6.67 8.28
C ASN A 583 -12.74 -5.35 8.21
N ASN A 584 -12.97 -4.55 7.16
CA ASN A 584 -12.24 -3.31 6.91
C ASN A 584 -12.86 -2.12 7.67
N ASN A 585 -12.12 -1.04 7.82
CA ASN A 585 -12.46 0.13 8.64
C ASN A 585 -12.46 -0.22 10.13
N THR A 586 -11.30 -0.59 10.66
CA THR A 586 -11.11 -0.91 12.09
C THR A 586 -10.96 0.34 12.95
N GLY A 587 -10.55 1.46 12.35
CA GLY A 587 -10.24 2.72 13.03
C GLY A 587 -8.99 2.66 13.90
N LEU A 588 -8.21 1.57 13.86
CA LEU A 588 -7.11 1.35 14.80
C LEU A 588 -5.83 2.11 14.41
N THR A 589 -5.23 2.76 15.41
CA THR A 589 -3.84 3.24 15.34
C THR A 589 -2.86 2.21 15.89
N THR A 590 -1.57 2.50 15.81
CA THR A 590 -0.50 1.72 16.47
C THR A 590 -0.71 1.60 17.98
N THR A 591 -1.30 2.60 18.63
CA THR A 591 -1.62 2.57 20.08
C THR A 591 -2.98 1.93 20.38
N GLY A 592 -3.67 1.41 19.36
CA GLY A 592 -4.98 0.76 19.49
C GLY A 592 -6.13 1.72 19.76
N ASN A 593 -5.90 3.03 19.61
CA ASN A 593 -6.94 4.05 19.76
C ASN A 593 -7.63 4.34 18.40
N TYR A 594 -8.74 5.10 18.45
CA TYR A 594 -9.58 5.44 17.29
C TYR A 594 -9.44 6.92 16.92
N ARG A 595 -8.21 7.43 16.90
CA ARG A 595 -7.93 8.85 16.65
C ARG A 595 -6.88 8.97 15.58
N LEU A 596 -6.92 10.02 14.76
CA LEU A 596 -5.79 10.28 13.88
C LEU A 596 -4.53 10.52 14.74
N PRO A 597 -3.39 9.86 14.50
CA PRO A 597 -2.15 10.19 15.16
C PRO A 597 -1.70 11.60 14.77
N PHE A 598 -0.89 12.22 15.63
CA PHE A 598 -0.20 13.46 15.26
C PHE A 598 0.82 13.15 14.18
N GLY A 599 0.56 13.59 12.96
CA GLY A 599 1.43 13.33 11.82
C GLY A 599 1.94 14.60 11.14
N PRO A 600 3.16 14.58 10.55
CA PRO A 600 3.77 15.72 9.88
C PRO A 600 2.94 16.30 8.73
N PHE A 601 2.07 15.49 8.10
CA PHE A 601 1.19 15.95 7.02
C PHE A 601 -0.05 16.70 7.51
N SER A 602 -0.51 16.41 8.73
CA SER A 602 -1.67 17.08 9.33
C SER A 602 -1.44 18.58 9.55
N GLU A 603 -0.18 19.03 9.62
CA GLU A 603 0.18 20.44 9.75
C GLU A 603 0.47 21.14 8.41
N ARG A 604 0.66 20.41 7.30
CA ARG A 604 1.23 20.97 6.06
C ARG A 604 0.28 21.11 4.87
N PHE A 605 -0.81 20.36 4.79
CA PHE A 605 -1.67 20.39 3.60
C PHE A 605 -3.09 20.90 3.94
N ASN A 606 -3.39 22.14 3.53
CA ASN A 606 -4.67 22.87 3.61
C ASN A 606 -5.09 23.52 4.94
N TYR A 607 -4.29 23.49 5.99
CA TYR A 607 -4.54 24.35 7.14
C TYR A 607 -3.99 25.75 6.83
N ASN A 608 -4.90 26.74 6.72
CA ASN A 608 -4.50 28.15 6.63
C ASN A 608 -3.53 28.47 7.78
N GLN A 609 -2.51 29.29 7.53
CA GLN A 609 -1.71 29.90 8.59
C GLN A 609 -2.68 30.50 9.64
N GLY A 610 -2.58 30.05 10.90
CA GLY A 610 -3.48 30.43 11.99
C GLY A 610 -4.72 29.55 12.18
N SER A 611 -4.86 28.43 11.47
CA SER A 611 -5.90 27.43 11.79
C SER A 611 -5.41 26.44 12.84
N VAL A 612 -6.33 26.04 13.74
CA VAL A 612 -6.06 25.20 14.91
C VAL A 612 -5.63 23.80 14.45
N PRO A 613 -4.44 23.31 14.85
CA PRO A 613 -4.12 21.92 14.61
C PRO A 613 -5.00 21.07 15.54
N VAL A 614 -5.82 20.19 14.99
CA VAL A 614 -6.75 19.40 15.80
C VAL A 614 -6.01 18.14 16.22
N CYS A 615 -5.80 17.97 17.52
CA CYS A 615 -5.37 16.69 18.09
C CYS A 615 -6.32 15.59 17.59
N GLY A 616 -5.76 14.55 16.97
CA GLY A 616 -6.45 13.41 16.36
C GLY A 616 -7.98 13.41 16.41
N THR A 617 -8.65 13.78 15.32
CA THR A 617 -10.11 13.67 15.24
C THR A 617 -10.53 12.22 15.47
N GLY A 618 -11.59 12.02 16.25
CA GLY A 618 -12.15 10.68 16.46
C GLY A 618 -12.56 10.04 15.13
N ILE A 619 -12.09 8.84 14.86
CA ILE A 619 -12.46 8.03 13.70
C ILE A 619 -13.74 7.28 14.07
N ASN A 620 -14.87 7.79 13.61
CA ASN A 620 -16.14 7.10 13.79
C ASN A 620 -16.36 6.08 12.66
N ILE A 621 -15.94 4.83 12.91
CA ILE A 621 -16.11 3.75 11.92
C ILE A 621 -17.57 3.58 11.49
N ARG A 622 -18.55 3.91 12.36
CA ARG A 622 -19.98 3.70 12.06
C ARG A 622 -20.51 4.65 11.00
N THR A 623 -19.87 5.79 10.78
CA THR A 623 -20.25 6.73 9.71
C THR A 623 -19.43 6.56 8.44
N GLU A 624 -18.55 5.56 8.39
CA GLU A 624 -17.65 5.31 7.26
C GLU A 624 -18.13 4.17 6.36
N ALA A 625 -17.43 4.03 5.23
CA ALA A 625 -17.63 2.94 4.27
C ALA A 625 -16.32 2.27 3.85
N VAL A 626 -16.43 0.99 3.45
CA VAL A 626 -15.29 0.14 3.05
C VAL A 626 -14.53 0.71 1.85
N ILE A 627 -15.27 1.31 0.91
CA ILE A 627 -14.78 1.82 -0.36
C ILE A 627 -15.25 3.27 -0.54
N SER A 628 -14.36 4.13 -1.03
CA SER A 628 -14.70 5.48 -1.47
C SER A 628 -14.52 5.67 -2.97
N VAL A 629 -15.53 6.23 -3.62
CA VAL A 629 -15.54 6.53 -5.06
C VAL A 629 -16.09 7.93 -5.28
N GLY A 630 -15.50 8.67 -6.23
CA GLY A 630 -16.01 9.98 -6.58
C GLY A 630 -14.94 10.86 -7.19
N THR A 631 -14.81 12.06 -6.67
CA THR A 631 -14.04 13.15 -7.26
C THR A 631 -12.80 13.46 -6.42
N SER A 632 -11.70 13.76 -7.08
CA SER A 632 -10.49 14.34 -6.50
C SER A 632 -10.26 15.74 -7.06
N SER A 633 -9.28 16.46 -6.52
CA SER A 633 -8.85 17.76 -7.07
C SER A 633 -8.47 17.70 -8.55
N ALA A 634 -8.03 16.54 -9.05
CA ALA A 634 -7.64 16.31 -10.44
C ALA A 634 -8.83 16.03 -11.38
N GLY A 635 -9.99 15.60 -10.88
CA GLY A 635 -11.13 15.23 -11.72
C GLY A 635 -12.15 14.31 -11.06
N GLY A 636 -13.27 14.06 -11.76
CA GLY A 636 -14.25 13.04 -11.38
C GLY A 636 -13.88 11.69 -11.99
N CYS A 637 -14.15 10.60 -11.26
CA CYS A 637 -13.91 9.25 -11.77
C CYS A 637 -14.76 8.92 -13.02
N ASP A 638 -14.30 8.00 -13.87
CA ASP A 638 -15.05 7.54 -15.05
C ASP A 638 -14.69 6.10 -15.44
N ASN A 639 -15.69 5.32 -15.85
CA ASN A 639 -15.56 3.89 -16.13
C ASN A 639 -14.88 3.11 -14.98
N VAL A 640 -15.36 3.34 -13.76
CA VAL A 640 -14.96 2.56 -12.57
C VAL A 640 -15.88 1.36 -12.42
N ARG A 641 -15.34 0.17 -12.17
CA ARG A 641 -16.12 -1.08 -12.15
C ARG A 641 -15.75 -1.98 -10.97
N PHE A 642 -16.75 -2.41 -10.21
CA PHE A 642 -16.65 -3.39 -9.13
C PHE A 642 -17.46 -4.63 -9.50
N GLU A 643 -16.78 -5.71 -9.86
CA GLU A 643 -17.41 -6.90 -10.45
C GLU A 643 -17.03 -8.19 -9.73
N GLY A 644 -18.00 -9.03 -9.35
CA GLY A 644 -17.68 -10.37 -8.82
C GLY A 644 -16.95 -10.38 -7.47
N ASN A 645 -16.95 -9.28 -6.72
CA ASN A 645 -16.25 -9.19 -5.44
C ASN A 645 -17.07 -9.82 -4.31
N THR A 646 -16.39 -10.27 -3.26
CA THR A 646 -17.03 -10.82 -2.05
C THR A 646 -16.80 -9.88 -0.86
N PHE A 647 -17.87 -9.55 -0.13
CA PHE A 647 -17.81 -8.71 1.06
C PHE A 647 -18.18 -9.52 2.30
N ILE A 648 -17.33 -9.44 3.33
CA ILE A 648 -17.48 -10.18 4.58
C ILE A 648 -17.30 -9.22 5.75
N GLU A 649 -18.28 -9.18 6.64
CA GLU A 649 -18.18 -8.41 7.88
C GLU A 649 -18.74 -9.24 9.04
N THR A 650 -17.84 -9.69 9.91
CA THR A 650 -18.16 -10.57 11.04
C THR A 650 -18.10 -9.87 12.39
N ARG A 651 -17.70 -8.60 12.43
CA ARG A 651 -17.48 -7.87 13.69
C ARG A 651 -18.80 -7.28 14.21
N PRO A 652 -18.91 -7.07 15.54
CA PRO A 652 -20.05 -6.36 16.12
C PRO A 652 -20.03 -4.84 15.85
N GLY A 653 -18.83 -4.27 15.65
CA GLY A 653 -18.64 -2.88 15.22
C GLY A 653 -18.17 -2.86 13.76
N TYR A 654 -18.96 -2.23 12.89
CA TYR A 654 -18.77 -2.26 11.45
C TYR A 654 -19.11 -0.91 10.80
N PRO A 655 -18.57 -0.62 9.60
CA PRO A 655 -18.96 0.55 8.81
C PRO A 655 -20.42 0.51 8.39
N SER A 656 -21.07 1.67 8.29
CA SER A 656 -22.49 1.72 7.92
C SER A 656 -22.73 1.36 6.47
N HIS A 657 -21.75 1.51 5.58
CA HIS A 657 -21.93 1.26 4.15
C HIS A 657 -20.75 0.51 3.53
N ILE A 658 -20.99 -0.16 2.40
CA ILE A 658 -19.90 -0.72 1.59
C ILE A 658 -19.23 0.39 0.78
N PHE A 659 -20.02 1.18 0.06
CA PHE A 659 -19.54 2.26 -0.79
C PHE A 659 -19.96 3.61 -0.23
N ARG A 660 -19.10 4.61 -0.41
CA ARG A 660 -19.40 6.00 -0.09
C ARG A 660 -18.94 6.92 -1.19
N GLN A 661 -19.77 7.93 -1.46
CA GLN A 661 -19.41 9.06 -2.29
C GLN A 661 -18.31 9.88 -1.64
N ALA A 662 -17.31 10.25 -2.43
CA ALA A 662 -16.23 11.11 -1.97
C ALA A 662 -16.08 12.34 -2.86
N ARG A 663 -15.87 13.49 -2.22
CA ARG A 663 -15.58 14.76 -2.87
C ARG A 663 -14.34 15.39 -2.26
N ALA A 664 -13.18 15.13 -2.87
CA ALA A 664 -11.89 15.63 -2.41
C ALA A 664 -11.44 16.91 -3.16
N GLY A 665 -12.38 17.77 -3.53
CA GLY A 665 -12.14 19.05 -4.20
C GLY A 665 -12.69 19.14 -5.62
N GLY A 666 -12.81 20.35 -6.17
CA GLY A 666 -13.26 20.62 -7.54
C GLY A 666 -14.79 20.59 -7.77
N SER A 667 -15.20 21.03 -8.97
CA SER A 667 -16.59 21.01 -9.47
C SER A 667 -16.84 19.89 -10.49
N ASN A 668 -15.80 19.12 -10.85
CA ASN A 668 -15.90 18.03 -11.80
C ASN A 668 -16.69 16.88 -11.19
N GLN A 669 -17.84 16.55 -11.77
CA GLN A 669 -18.65 15.40 -11.38
C GLN A 669 -18.12 14.11 -12.02
N SER A 670 -18.26 13.00 -11.30
CA SER A 670 -17.92 11.65 -11.75
C SER A 670 -18.86 11.13 -12.86
N GLY A 671 -18.26 10.46 -13.84
CA GLY A 671 -18.88 9.67 -14.91
C GLY A 671 -19.07 8.20 -14.53
N ASP A 672 -19.05 7.29 -15.50
CA ASP A 672 -19.62 5.95 -15.40
C ASP A 672 -19.10 5.12 -14.20
N LEU A 673 -20.03 4.50 -13.47
CA LEU A 673 -19.72 3.60 -12.37
C LEU A 673 -20.59 2.33 -12.44
N THR A 674 -19.96 1.16 -12.33
CA THR A 674 -20.63 -0.14 -12.30
C THR A 674 -20.31 -0.89 -11.01
N VAL A 675 -21.34 -1.42 -10.35
CA VAL A 675 -21.26 -2.32 -9.19
C VAL A 675 -22.16 -3.52 -9.47
N ARG A 676 -21.58 -4.61 -9.96
CA ARG A 676 -22.38 -5.77 -10.41
C ARG A 676 -21.85 -7.12 -10.00
N GLY A 677 -22.75 -8.07 -9.80
CA GLY A 677 -22.39 -9.47 -9.56
C GLY A 677 -21.59 -9.70 -8.28
N ASN A 678 -21.61 -8.76 -7.32
CA ASN A 678 -20.87 -8.90 -6.07
C ASN A 678 -21.67 -9.76 -5.07
N ASP A 679 -20.99 -10.48 -4.18
CA ASP A 679 -21.60 -11.26 -3.10
C ASP A 679 -21.58 -10.47 -1.80
N LEU A 680 -22.77 -10.06 -1.36
CA LEU A 680 -23.02 -9.25 -0.17
C LEU A 680 -23.72 -10.03 0.95
N ARG A 681 -23.95 -11.34 0.79
CA ARG A 681 -24.73 -12.14 1.74
C ARG A 681 -24.09 -12.26 3.14
N ASN A 682 -22.80 -11.93 3.25
CA ASN A 682 -22.04 -12.03 4.49
C ASN A 682 -21.77 -10.66 5.15
N ILE A 683 -22.61 -9.66 4.87
CA ILE A 683 -22.60 -8.37 5.60
C ILE A 683 -23.78 -8.29 6.60
N PRO A 684 -23.67 -7.53 7.70
CA PRO A 684 -24.77 -7.28 8.62
C PRO A 684 -25.96 -6.59 7.94
N ALA A 685 -27.19 -6.94 8.34
CA ALA A 685 -28.42 -6.35 7.78
C ALA A 685 -28.53 -4.81 7.96
N GLY A 686 -27.81 -4.24 8.93
CA GLY A 686 -27.74 -2.79 9.15
C GLY A 686 -26.72 -2.06 8.28
N MET A 687 -25.93 -2.78 7.47
CA MET A 687 -24.92 -2.22 6.59
C MET A 687 -25.52 -1.96 5.20
N GLY A 688 -25.64 -0.69 4.83
CA GLY A 688 -26.14 -0.27 3.52
C GLY A 688 -25.15 -0.53 2.40
N LEU A 689 -25.63 -0.58 1.16
CA LEU A 689 -24.74 -0.67 0.01
C LEU A 689 -24.02 0.66 -0.24
N TRP A 690 -24.76 1.76 -0.24
CA TRP A 690 -24.30 3.03 -0.80
C TRP A 690 -24.64 4.22 0.09
N ASP A 691 -23.63 4.96 0.54
CA ASP A 691 -23.77 6.23 1.26
C ASP A 691 -23.83 7.41 0.27
N MET A 692 -24.97 8.10 0.27
CA MET A 692 -25.29 9.25 -0.59
C MET A 692 -25.30 10.59 0.17
N THR A 693 -24.74 10.65 1.37
CA THR A 693 -24.77 11.88 2.19
C THR A 693 -24.07 13.07 1.53
N ILE A 694 -23.20 12.85 0.55
CA ILE A 694 -22.49 13.91 -0.18
C ILE A 694 -23.16 14.18 -1.53
N GLY A 695 -24.00 15.22 -1.59
CA GLY A 695 -24.62 15.63 -2.85
C GLY A 695 -23.64 16.13 -3.91
N ASN A 696 -24.06 16.11 -5.18
CA ASN A 696 -23.34 16.68 -6.33
C ASN A 696 -21.98 16.01 -6.65
N VAL A 697 -21.89 14.69 -6.48
CA VAL A 697 -20.68 13.91 -6.80
C VAL A 697 -20.73 13.33 -8.21
N PHE A 698 -21.86 12.77 -8.61
CA PHE A 698 -22.04 12.11 -9.91
C PHE A 698 -22.76 13.00 -10.92
N LYS A 699 -22.46 12.82 -12.21
CA LYS A 699 -23.16 13.53 -13.30
C LYS A 699 -24.63 13.09 -13.31
N PRO A 700 -25.61 14.01 -13.50
CA PRO A 700 -27.02 13.63 -13.61
C PRO A 700 -27.30 12.63 -14.75
N THR A 701 -26.51 12.68 -15.83
CA THR A 701 -26.59 11.79 -16.99
C THR A 701 -25.82 10.47 -16.83
N MET A 702 -25.25 10.21 -15.65
CA MET A 702 -24.39 9.06 -15.42
C MET A 702 -25.18 7.75 -15.29
N PRO A 703 -24.72 6.65 -15.89
CA PRO A 703 -25.13 5.31 -15.48
C PRO A 703 -24.50 4.96 -14.13
N LEU A 704 -25.28 4.96 -13.06
CA LEU A 704 -24.95 4.19 -11.86
C LEU A 704 -25.53 2.79 -12.06
N HIS A 705 -24.71 1.83 -12.49
CA HIS A 705 -25.15 0.47 -12.79
C HIS A 705 -24.97 -0.43 -11.57
N ILE A 706 -26.01 -0.57 -10.75
CA ILE A 706 -26.02 -1.49 -9.60
C ILE A 706 -26.94 -2.67 -9.91
N ALA A 707 -26.36 -3.82 -10.26
CA ALA A 707 -27.14 -4.97 -10.74
C ALA A 707 -26.57 -6.33 -10.33
N TYR A 708 -27.46 -7.29 -10.08
CA TYR A 708 -27.12 -8.70 -9.81
C TYR A 708 -26.20 -8.91 -8.60
N ASN A 709 -26.22 -7.99 -7.62
CA ASN A 709 -25.46 -8.17 -6.38
C ASN A 709 -26.26 -9.04 -5.40
N LEU A 710 -25.70 -10.20 -5.03
CA LEU A 710 -26.36 -11.19 -4.17
C LEU A 710 -26.51 -10.64 -2.73
N GLY A 711 -27.67 -10.81 -2.12
CA GLY A 711 -27.96 -10.29 -0.79
C GLY A 711 -28.32 -8.80 -0.73
N HIS A 712 -28.48 -8.14 -1.89
CA HIS A 712 -28.96 -6.76 -2.00
C HIS A 712 -30.21 -6.68 -2.89
N ALA A 713 -30.97 -5.58 -2.79
CA ALA A 713 -32.18 -5.36 -3.57
C ALA A 713 -31.96 -5.43 -5.10
N SER A 714 -30.73 -5.20 -5.56
CA SER A 714 -30.34 -5.32 -6.97
C SER A 714 -30.18 -6.77 -7.48
N GLU A 715 -30.36 -7.80 -6.65
CA GLU A 715 -30.23 -9.20 -7.06
C GLU A 715 -31.27 -9.59 -8.12
N ALA A 716 -32.48 -9.03 -8.03
CA ALA A 716 -33.61 -9.30 -8.90
C ALA A 716 -34.54 -8.07 -8.98
N PRO A 717 -35.55 -8.05 -9.88
CA PRO A 717 -36.51 -6.96 -9.92
C PRO A 717 -37.24 -6.74 -8.58
N VAL A 718 -37.38 -5.48 -8.16
CA VAL A 718 -38.05 -5.07 -6.91
C VAL A 718 -39.45 -4.56 -7.20
N ASN A 719 -40.45 -5.08 -6.49
CA ASN A 719 -41.84 -4.62 -6.57
C ASN A 719 -42.14 -3.65 -5.43
N ILE A 720 -42.61 -2.45 -5.76
CA ILE A 720 -43.02 -1.42 -4.78
C ILE A 720 -44.46 -1.01 -5.08
N ASP A 721 -45.34 -1.13 -4.09
CA ASP A 721 -46.71 -0.65 -4.18
C ASP A 721 -46.82 0.74 -3.51
N GLN A 722 -47.32 1.73 -4.25
CA GLN A 722 -47.54 3.10 -3.79
C GLN A 722 -49.02 3.43 -3.88
N VAL A 723 -49.62 3.79 -2.75
CA VAL A 723 -50.99 4.32 -2.70
C VAL A 723 -50.93 5.84 -2.85
N LEU A 724 -51.67 6.36 -3.81
CA LEU A 724 -51.83 7.78 -4.07
C LEU A 724 -53.15 8.25 -3.46
N THR A 725 -53.07 9.25 -2.58
CA THR A 725 -54.23 9.87 -1.90
C THR A 725 -54.37 11.37 -2.19
N GLY A 726 -53.45 11.94 -2.98
CA GLY A 726 -53.45 13.34 -3.39
C GLY A 726 -52.48 13.60 -4.54
N THR A 727 -52.44 14.85 -5.00
CA THR A 727 -51.47 15.35 -5.98
C THR A 727 -50.16 15.77 -5.30
N GLY A 728 -49.06 15.81 -6.07
CA GLY A 728 -47.75 16.23 -5.59
C GLY A 728 -46.63 15.21 -5.84
N PRO A 729 -45.36 15.58 -5.53
CA PRO A 729 -44.20 14.75 -5.77
C PRO A 729 -44.09 13.60 -4.76
N PHE A 730 -43.59 12.46 -5.23
CA PHE A 730 -43.24 11.33 -4.38
C PHE A 730 -42.04 10.55 -4.94
N GLU A 731 -41.44 9.72 -4.12
CA GLU A 731 -40.19 9.01 -4.43
C GLU A 731 -40.39 7.50 -4.32
N ILE A 732 -39.78 6.76 -5.24
CA ILE A 732 -39.71 5.31 -5.21
C ILE A 732 -38.24 4.93 -5.07
N ARG A 733 -37.90 4.23 -3.98
CA ARG A 733 -36.53 3.91 -3.57
C ARG A 733 -36.32 2.39 -3.50
N PRO A 734 -36.11 1.69 -4.63
CA PRO A 734 -35.78 0.27 -4.63
C PRO A 734 -34.35 -0.01 -4.14
N GLY A 735 -33.54 1.01 -3.81
CA GLY A 735 -32.16 0.87 -3.31
C GLY A 735 -31.10 0.89 -4.39
N PHE A 736 -31.49 1.10 -5.65
CA PHE A 736 -30.61 1.27 -6.81
C PHE A 736 -31.35 2.08 -7.87
N ARG A 737 -30.62 2.66 -8.84
CA ARG A 737 -31.21 3.27 -10.03
C ARG A 737 -31.65 2.19 -11.02
N PRO A 738 -32.95 1.96 -11.25
CA PRO A 738 -33.41 0.93 -12.16
C PRO A 738 -33.04 1.25 -13.61
N LYS A 739 -32.64 0.24 -14.37
CA LYS A 739 -32.48 0.35 -15.82
C LYS A 739 -33.81 0.52 -16.53
N SER A 740 -34.84 -0.16 -16.04
CA SER A 740 -36.22 -0.07 -16.53
C SER A 740 -37.22 -0.23 -15.40
N VAL A 741 -38.35 0.46 -15.49
CA VAL A 741 -39.43 0.39 -14.52
C VAL A 741 -40.72 0.15 -15.27
N ARG A 742 -41.40 -0.97 -14.97
CA ARG A 742 -42.76 -1.24 -15.43
C ARG A 742 -43.74 -0.86 -14.33
N VAL A 743 -44.81 -0.18 -14.66
CA VAL A 743 -45.81 0.34 -13.73
C VAL A 743 -47.16 -0.25 -14.04
N PHE A 744 -47.80 -0.86 -13.05
CA PHE A 744 -49.17 -1.35 -13.13
C PHE A 744 -50.04 -0.52 -12.21
N ALA A 745 -51.20 -0.07 -12.67
CA ALA A 745 -52.06 0.81 -11.88
C ALA A 745 -53.48 0.24 -11.74
N HIS A 746 -54.10 0.46 -10.57
CA HIS A 746 -55.51 0.12 -10.34
C HIS A 746 -56.21 1.11 -9.39
N THR A 747 -57.53 1.20 -9.50
CA THR A 747 -58.42 1.95 -8.58
C THR A 747 -59.58 1.05 -8.15
N ASN A 748 -60.37 1.49 -7.16
CA ASN A 748 -61.52 0.72 -6.67
C ASN A 748 -62.70 0.69 -7.67
N GLN A 749 -62.73 1.58 -8.67
CA GLN A 749 -63.80 1.67 -9.67
C GLN A 749 -63.39 1.16 -11.07
N VAL A 750 -62.10 0.93 -11.31
CA VAL A 750 -61.56 0.48 -12.61
C VAL A 750 -60.87 -0.87 -12.42
N ASN A 751 -61.61 -1.97 -12.64
CA ASN A 751 -61.20 -3.35 -12.34
C ASN A 751 -60.57 -4.14 -13.50
N ASP A 752 -60.42 -3.56 -14.70
CA ASP A 752 -59.81 -4.29 -15.82
C ASP A 752 -58.27 -4.23 -15.76
N LEU A 753 -57.71 -5.22 -15.06
CA LEU A 753 -56.30 -5.36 -14.67
C LEU A 753 -55.33 -5.68 -15.84
N SER A 754 -55.83 -5.85 -17.07
CA SER A 754 -55.01 -6.32 -18.20
C SER A 754 -54.33 -5.21 -19.02
N THR A 755 -54.64 -3.92 -18.77
CA THR A 755 -54.42 -2.83 -19.76
C THR A 755 -53.83 -1.50 -19.25
N ALA A 756 -53.43 -1.37 -17.96
CA ALA A 756 -52.84 -0.14 -17.41
C ALA A 756 -51.33 -0.27 -17.12
N LEU A 757 -50.52 -0.36 -18.19
CA LEU A 757 -49.06 -0.47 -18.13
C LEU A 757 -48.39 0.85 -18.54
N GLY A 758 -47.56 1.41 -17.66
CA GLY A 758 -46.56 2.43 -18.01
C GLY A 758 -45.17 1.82 -17.98
N GLU A 759 -44.25 2.28 -18.82
CA GLU A 759 -42.86 1.85 -18.77
C GLU A 759 -41.92 2.99 -19.09
N PHE A 760 -40.96 3.21 -18.20
CA PHE A 760 -39.87 4.14 -18.44
C PHE A 760 -38.54 3.46 -18.19
N SER A 761 -37.55 3.81 -19.00
CA SER A 761 -36.22 3.22 -18.95
C SER A 761 -35.18 4.32 -18.86
N TRP A 762 -34.15 4.08 -18.05
CA TRP A 762 -33.04 5.00 -17.97
C TRP A 762 -32.25 4.98 -19.29
N ARG A 763 -31.96 6.17 -19.82
CA ARG A 763 -31.11 6.36 -21.01
C ARG A 763 -30.02 7.39 -20.70
N ARG A 764 -28.81 7.10 -21.18
CA ARG A 764 -27.60 7.91 -20.95
C ARG A 764 -27.72 9.35 -21.44
N SER A 765 -28.51 9.60 -22.50
CA SER A 765 -28.70 10.95 -23.05
C SER A 765 -29.46 11.88 -22.11
N GLY A 766 -30.15 11.36 -21.09
CA GLY A 766 -31.05 12.15 -20.24
C GLY A 766 -32.22 12.77 -21.01
N VAL A 767 -32.38 12.46 -22.30
CA VAL A 767 -33.43 13.01 -23.16
C VAL A 767 -34.74 12.33 -22.82
N ARG A 768 -35.70 13.14 -22.38
CA ARG A 768 -37.09 12.76 -22.11
C ARG A 768 -37.77 12.41 -23.43
N ASN A 769 -38.45 11.26 -23.49
CA ASN A 769 -39.29 10.92 -24.65
C ASN A 769 -40.70 11.47 -24.40
N ASP A 770 -40.93 12.74 -24.76
CA ASP A 770 -42.26 13.35 -24.64
C ASP A 770 -43.12 13.01 -25.88
N PHE A 771 -43.97 11.98 -25.77
CA PHE A 771 -45.02 11.70 -26.74
C PHE A 771 -46.40 11.57 -26.06
N THR A 772 -47.43 12.11 -26.72
CA THR A 772 -48.77 12.29 -26.15
C THR A 772 -49.72 11.16 -26.57
N TRP A 773 -50.44 10.60 -25.58
CA TRP A 773 -51.40 9.51 -25.74
C TRP A 773 -52.83 10.02 -25.97
N ALA A 774 -53.68 9.23 -26.64
CA ALA A 774 -55.14 9.42 -26.65
C ALA A 774 -55.87 8.08 -26.52
N PHE A 775 -56.95 8.07 -25.75
CA PHE A 775 -57.87 6.94 -25.60
C PHE A 775 -59.19 7.26 -26.30
N THR A 776 -59.79 6.29 -26.97
CA THR A 776 -61.20 6.34 -27.34
C THR A 776 -61.81 4.96 -27.12
N THR A 777 -62.85 4.88 -26.30
CA THR A 777 -63.78 3.76 -26.28
C THR A 777 -64.77 3.93 -27.42
N ASP A 778 -65.03 2.89 -28.21
CA ASP A 778 -66.26 2.84 -28.99
C ASP A 778 -67.39 2.30 -28.11
N ALA A 779 -68.63 2.57 -28.52
CA ALA A 779 -69.84 2.21 -27.77
C ALA A 779 -70.04 0.69 -27.58
N ALA A 780 -69.17 -0.16 -28.16
CA ALA A 780 -69.28 -1.61 -28.12
C ALA A 780 -68.30 -2.27 -27.13
N GLY A 781 -67.50 -1.50 -26.38
CA GLY A 781 -66.66 -2.02 -25.31
C GLY A 781 -65.50 -2.91 -25.78
N THR A 782 -65.15 -2.86 -27.08
CA THR A 782 -64.02 -3.64 -27.61
C THR A 782 -62.78 -2.75 -27.74
N THR A 783 -61.73 -3.06 -26.98
CA THR A 783 -60.46 -2.33 -26.97
C THR A 783 -59.49 -2.86 -28.02
N LYS A 784 -58.86 -1.96 -28.79
CA LYS A 784 -57.65 -2.25 -29.58
C LYS A 784 -56.45 -1.55 -28.95
N THR A 785 -55.43 -2.32 -28.61
CA THR A 785 -54.15 -1.85 -28.06
C THR A 785 -53.07 -1.76 -29.15
N TRP A 786 -52.29 -0.68 -29.11
CA TRP A 786 -51.03 -0.55 -29.84
C TRP A 786 -49.97 -0.04 -28.86
N PHE A 787 -48.76 -0.59 -28.89
CA PHE A 787 -47.72 -0.41 -27.87
C PHE A 787 -46.58 0.48 -28.37
N TYR A 788 -46.18 1.54 -27.64
CA TYR A 788 -44.86 2.21 -27.77
C TYR A 788 -44.43 2.96 -26.47
N ASP A 789 -43.10 3.01 -26.17
CA ASP A 789 -42.36 3.47 -24.96
C ASP A 789 -42.62 4.93 -24.46
N SER A 790 -42.98 5.20 -23.17
CA SER A 790 -43.10 6.60 -22.64
C SER A 790 -43.06 6.83 -21.10
N ASP A 791 -42.61 8.02 -20.65
CA ASP A 791 -42.32 8.43 -19.24
C ASP A 791 -43.52 8.94 -18.40
N ILE A 792 -44.74 8.51 -18.71
CA ILE A 792 -45.97 8.97 -18.05
C ILE A 792 -46.80 7.74 -17.66
N VAL A 793 -47.57 7.81 -16.58
CA VAL A 793 -48.60 6.83 -16.22
C VAL A 793 -49.95 7.55 -16.27
N ARG A 794 -50.91 7.06 -17.06
CA ARG A 794 -52.27 7.61 -17.12
C ARG A 794 -53.30 6.50 -16.98
N LEU A 795 -54.32 6.75 -16.16
CA LEU A 795 -55.54 5.96 -16.12
C LEU A 795 -56.70 6.83 -16.59
N VAL A 796 -57.55 6.24 -17.42
CA VAL A 796 -58.80 6.85 -17.86
C VAL A 796 -59.99 5.98 -17.43
N ASN A 797 -61.12 6.62 -17.17
CA ASN A 797 -62.38 5.91 -16.92
C ASN A 797 -63.03 5.43 -18.24
N ALA A 798 -64.17 4.76 -18.12
CA ALA A 798 -64.94 4.23 -19.26
C ALA A 798 -65.37 5.31 -20.28
N ALA A 799 -65.43 6.58 -19.88
CA ALA A 799 -65.74 7.73 -20.73
C ALA A 799 -64.49 8.39 -21.34
N ALA A 800 -63.32 7.74 -21.26
CA ALA A 800 -62.02 8.24 -21.71
C ALA A 800 -61.53 9.52 -20.97
N ALA A 801 -62.11 9.88 -19.82
CA ALA A 801 -61.62 10.97 -18.99
C ALA A 801 -60.46 10.50 -18.09
N GLN A 802 -59.40 11.30 -17.95
CA GLN A 802 -58.25 10.97 -17.09
C GLN A 802 -58.66 11.04 -15.62
N VAL A 803 -58.45 9.95 -14.88
CA VAL A 803 -58.74 9.86 -13.44
C VAL A 803 -57.47 9.84 -12.59
N CYS A 804 -56.33 9.48 -13.19
CA CYS A 804 -55.01 9.53 -12.56
C CYS A 804 -53.95 9.83 -13.61
N ARG A 805 -53.03 10.76 -13.30
CA ARG A 805 -51.85 11.08 -14.13
C ARG A 805 -50.64 11.26 -13.22
N VAL A 806 -49.63 10.44 -13.46
CA VAL A 806 -48.33 10.52 -12.79
C VAL A 806 -47.24 10.70 -13.83
N GLU A 807 -46.32 11.62 -13.56
CA GLU A 807 -45.22 11.95 -14.47
C GLU A 807 -43.87 11.68 -13.85
N PHE A 808 -42.94 11.18 -14.66
CA PHE A 808 -41.55 11.12 -14.27
C PHE A 808 -40.95 12.52 -14.10
N VAL A 809 -40.22 12.72 -13.00
CA VAL A 809 -39.53 13.97 -12.66
C VAL A 809 -38.04 13.83 -12.88
N SER A 810 -37.39 12.89 -12.18
CA SER A 810 -35.93 12.74 -12.22
C SER A 810 -35.47 11.38 -11.71
N TRP A 811 -34.33 10.92 -12.21
CA TRP A 811 -33.65 9.76 -11.64
C TRP A 811 -32.93 10.17 -10.36
N MET A 812 -32.89 9.26 -9.40
CA MET A 812 -32.07 9.34 -8.19
C MET A 812 -31.01 8.24 -8.24
N GLU A 813 -30.05 8.24 -7.33
CA GLU A 813 -29.00 7.21 -7.29
C GLU A 813 -29.53 5.86 -6.77
N ASP A 814 -30.52 5.89 -5.89
CA ASP A 814 -31.18 4.73 -5.28
C ASP A 814 -32.64 4.53 -5.75
N GLY A 815 -33.05 5.25 -6.80
CA GLY A 815 -34.44 5.20 -7.28
C GLY A 815 -34.81 6.29 -8.28
N PHE A 816 -36.04 6.79 -8.18
CA PHE A 816 -36.59 7.83 -9.04
C PHE A 816 -37.70 8.64 -8.37
N ARG A 817 -37.91 9.87 -8.86
CA ARG A 817 -38.96 10.77 -8.40
C ARG A 817 -40.05 10.90 -9.45
N LEU A 818 -41.30 10.87 -8.99
CA LEU A 818 -42.51 11.05 -9.78
C LEU A 818 -43.32 12.23 -9.23
N ASN A 819 -44.29 12.72 -10.01
CA ASN A 819 -45.24 13.74 -9.59
C ASN A 819 -46.66 13.34 -9.99
N THR A 820 -47.56 13.23 -9.01
CA THR A 820 -48.99 13.04 -9.25
C THR A 820 -49.60 14.38 -9.67
N VAL A 821 -49.90 14.51 -10.95
CA VAL A 821 -50.42 15.75 -11.55
C VAL A 821 -51.95 15.81 -11.45
N LEU A 822 -52.61 14.66 -11.55
CA LEU A 822 -54.07 14.53 -11.44
C LEU A 822 -54.41 13.26 -10.66
N LEU A 823 -55.36 13.36 -9.74
CA LEU A 823 -55.91 12.25 -8.99
C LEU A 823 -57.37 12.56 -8.61
N GLU A 824 -58.33 11.93 -9.27
CA GLU A 824 -59.76 12.09 -8.95
C GLU A 824 -60.23 11.11 -7.85
N GLU A 825 -59.54 9.98 -7.73
CA GLU A 825 -59.79 8.95 -6.71
C GLU A 825 -58.51 8.24 -6.29
N THR A 826 -58.52 7.57 -5.13
CA THR A 826 -57.38 6.78 -4.64
C THR A 826 -56.94 5.76 -5.68
N CYS A 827 -55.65 5.79 -6.01
CA CYS A 827 -55.02 4.91 -6.99
C CYS A 827 -53.82 4.19 -6.37
N THR A 828 -53.66 2.90 -6.66
CA THR A 828 -52.48 2.14 -6.25
C THR A 828 -51.63 1.82 -7.47
N LEU A 829 -50.35 2.18 -7.41
CA LEU A 829 -49.35 1.90 -8.43
C LEU A 829 -48.39 0.83 -7.95
N ARG A 830 -48.18 -0.21 -8.75
CA ARG A 830 -47.14 -1.23 -8.57
C ARG A 830 -45.98 -0.98 -9.52
N PHE A 831 -44.82 -0.68 -8.98
CA PHE A 831 -43.58 -0.47 -9.71
C PHE A 831 -42.74 -1.74 -9.69
N VAL A 832 -42.48 -2.33 -10.85
CA VAL A 832 -41.51 -3.42 -11.05
C VAL A 832 -40.20 -2.81 -11.53
N CYS A 833 -39.30 -2.59 -10.60
CA CYS A 833 -38.01 -1.93 -10.79
C CYS A 833 -36.93 -2.96 -11.18
N CYS A 834 -36.46 -2.93 -12.42
CA CYS A 834 -35.43 -3.86 -12.89
C CYS A 834 -34.03 -3.23 -12.75
N PRO A 835 -33.08 -3.91 -12.10
CA PRO A 835 -31.69 -3.46 -11.99
C PRO A 835 -30.94 -3.40 -13.32
#